data_AF-A0A2P2MAW7-F1
#
_entry.id   AF-A0A2P2MAW7-F1
#
_cell.length_a   1.000
_cell.length_b   1.000
_cell.length_c   1.000
_cell.angle_alpha   90.00
_cell.angle_beta   90.00
_cell.angle_gamma   90.00
#
_symmetry.space_group_name_H-M   'P 1'
#
loop_
_entity.id
_entity.type
_entity.pdbx_description
1 polymer ?
#
loop_
_entity_poly.entity_id
_entity_poly.type
_entity_poly.pdbx_seq_one_letter_code
_entity_poly.pdbx_strand_id
1 'polypeptide(L)'
;MSFSLCVSVSYVHCHCSCLTSSNFSLKKRNASAFHFRRRASDCSGCTGRSEIRWPFDGIGAVLCRSFGHFMEVVTRCSSCPVPRFVTKFRLALVFFEIAVILLYPQVAIAEIQGHKLPWQGTERGGEKVASHSCIHDQIIEQRRRSSRKVYSVTPQVYDQSKILEPIHRKGRELLGTSESPVQQTDTKQPIRIFLNYDAVGHSPDRDCRNVGDIVKLGEPPVNSFSGTPSCNPHGDPPIYGDCWYNCTLDDISGEDKRHRLHKALGQTADWFRRALAVEPVKGYLRLSGYSACGQDGGVQLPREYVEEGVADADLVLLVTTRPTTGNTLAWAVACERDQWGRAIAGHVNVAPRHLTAEAETLLSATLIHEVMHVLGFDPHAFAHFRDERKRRRSQVTEQVMSDKLGRMVTRVVLPRVLMHSRHHYGAFSENFTGLELEDGGGRGTSGSHWEKRLLMNEIMTGSVDTRSVVSKMTLALLEDSGWYKANYSMADHLDWGRNQGTEFVTTPCNLWKGAYHCNTTQMSGCTYNREAEGYCPIVSYSGDLPQWARYFSQANKGGQSSLADYCTYFVAYSDGSCTDTNSARAPDRMLGEVRGSSSRCMASSLVRTGFVRGSITQGNGCYQHRCVNNSLEVAVDGIWKVCPEMGGPVQFPGFNGELICPAYHELCGTGLVSVPGQCPNSCNFQGDCVDGRCLCFLGFHGLDCSERSCPDNCNGHGKCLSNGVCECENGFSGIDCSTAVCDEQCSLHGGVCDNGVCEFRCSDYAGYTCQNSSTLLTNLSVCRNVLESDMSGKHCAPSEPSILQQLEEAVVMPNYQRLFPGGARKLFSIFGSGYCHAAAKRLACWISIQKCDNDGDNRLRVCHAACHAYNLACGASLDCSDQTLFSSEEGEDQCTGSGELKSS
;
A
#
# COMPACT_ATOMS: atom_id res chain seq x y z
N MET A 1 31.11 -44.83 -27.06
CA MET A 1 32.28 -45.21 -26.23
C MET A 1 32.16 -44.46 -24.92
N SER A 2 32.38 -45.13 -23.79
CA SER A 2 32.00 -44.60 -22.46
C SER A 2 32.89 -45.15 -21.35
N PHE A 3 33.37 -44.27 -20.46
CA PHE A 3 33.76 -44.50 -19.05
C PHE A 3 33.71 -43.08 -18.42
N SER A 4 32.97 -42.74 -17.35
CA SER A 4 32.81 -43.36 -16.00
C SER A 4 34.10 -43.18 -15.16
N LEU A 5 34.08 -42.90 -13.85
CA LEU A 5 33.02 -42.91 -12.81
C LEU A 5 32.52 -41.46 -12.48
N CYS A 6 32.12 -41.10 -11.24
CA CYS A 6 30.80 -41.26 -10.57
C CYS A 6 30.80 -40.23 -9.37
N VAL A 7 29.98 -40.11 -8.29
CA VAL A 7 28.99 -40.92 -7.55
C VAL A 7 27.99 -39.99 -6.79
N SER A 8 26.67 -40.24 -6.82
CA SER A 8 25.78 -40.21 -5.63
C SER A 8 24.35 -40.69 -5.94
N VAL A 9 23.60 -41.10 -4.90
CA VAL A 9 22.54 -42.14 -4.95
C VAL A 9 21.11 -41.57 -4.82
N SER A 10 20.13 -42.26 -5.41
CA SER A 10 18.70 -42.16 -5.11
C SER A 10 18.11 -43.55 -4.80
N TYR A 11 16.94 -43.63 -4.14
CA TYR A 11 16.25 -44.89 -3.81
C TYR A 11 14.79 -44.93 -4.31
N VAL A 12 14.19 -46.13 -4.38
CA VAL A 12 13.21 -46.48 -5.43
C VAL A 12 12.08 -47.42 -4.95
N HIS A 13 10.82 -47.08 -5.29
CA HIS A 13 9.61 -47.95 -5.44
C HIS A 13 9.11 -48.74 -4.21
N CYS A 14 7.91 -49.37 -4.16
CA CYS A 14 7.06 -50.01 -5.20
C CYS A 14 5.55 -49.74 -5.13
N HIS A 15 4.88 -50.05 -6.25
CA HIS A 15 3.44 -50.12 -6.45
C HIS A 15 2.91 -51.55 -6.23
N CYS A 16 1.60 -51.69 -5.94
CA CYS A 16 0.83 -52.90 -6.23
C CYS A 16 -0.63 -52.52 -6.49
N SER A 17 -1.37 -53.29 -7.30
CA SER A 17 -2.65 -52.85 -7.88
C SER A 17 -3.68 -53.97 -8.01
N CYS A 18 -4.95 -53.71 -7.68
CA CYS A 18 -6.09 -54.47 -8.21
C CYS A 18 -7.46 -53.74 -8.06
N LEU A 19 -8.22 -53.70 -9.18
CA LEU A 19 -9.64 -53.99 -9.40
C LEU A 19 -10.56 -54.24 -8.14
N THR A 20 -11.84 -53.85 -8.05
CA THR A 20 -12.83 -53.50 -9.11
C THR A 20 -14.10 -52.77 -8.58
N SER A 21 -14.77 -52.00 -9.45
CA SER A 21 -16.24 -51.83 -9.63
C SER A 21 -17.24 -51.48 -8.48
N SER A 22 -17.81 -50.27 -8.59
CA SER A 22 -19.27 -49.95 -8.76
C SER A 22 -20.32 -50.02 -7.62
N ASN A 23 -21.08 -48.91 -7.53
CA ASN A 23 -22.54 -48.77 -7.39
C ASN A 23 -23.28 -48.79 -6.02
N PHE A 24 -24.44 -48.11 -6.06
CA PHE A 24 -25.59 -48.06 -5.12
C PHE A 24 -25.52 -47.25 -3.80
N SER A 25 -25.77 -45.95 -3.94
CA SER A 25 -26.92 -45.22 -3.35
C SER A 25 -27.57 -45.77 -2.05
N LEU A 26 -27.65 -44.90 -1.02
CA LEU A 26 -28.71 -44.97 -0.01
C LEU A 26 -29.27 -43.56 0.34
N LYS A 27 -30.53 -43.51 0.81
CA LYS A 27 -31.37 -42.29 0.87
C LYS A 27 -31.46 -41.67 2.27
N LYS A 28 -31.81 -40.37 2.28
CA LYS A 28 -32.35 -39.61 3.44
C LYS A 28 -33.41 -40.39 4.24
N ARG A 29 -33.34 -40.31 5.56
CA ARG A 29 -34.42 -39.96 6.54
C ARG A 29 -33.81 -39.99 7.96
N ASN A 30 -33.78 -38.89 8.71
CA ASN A 30 -34.86 -38.20 9.45
C ASN A 30 -35.14 -38.79 10.84
N ALA A 31 -35.56 -37.89 11.74
CA ALA A 31 -36.25 -38.10 13.03
C ALA A 31 -35.40 -38.31 14.31
N SER A 32 -35.08 -37.17 14.93
CA SER A 32 -35.57 -36.78 16.27
C SER A 32 -35.13 -37.52 17.54
N ALA A 33 -34.37 -36.77 18.36
CA ALA A 33 -34.57 -36.52 19.80
C ALA A 33 -34.73 -37.67 20.82
N PHE A 34 -33.86 -37.69 21.84
CA PHE A 34 -34.17 -37.45 23.27
C PHE A 34 -32.81 -37.34 24.01
N HIS A 35 -32.33 -36.18 24.49
CA HIS A 35 -32.70 -35.38 25.67
C HIS A 35 -32.07 -35.89 27.01
N PHE A 36 -31.70 -34.94 27.89
CA PHE A 36 -31.21 -35.09 29.29
C PHE A 36 -29.74 -35.46 29.62
N ARG A 37 -28.98 -34.37 29.90
CA ARG A 37 -28.31 -34.04 31.18
C ARG A 37 -27.23 -34.95 31.82
N ARG A 38 -26.10 -34.27 32.06
CA ARG A 38 -25.38 -34.03 33.35
C ARG A 38 -24.18 -34.91 33.75
N ARG A 39 -23.15 -34.13 34.17
CA ARG A 39 -22.12 -34.36 35.20
C ARG A 39 -20.96 -35.31 34.87
N ALA A 40 -19.78 -34.69 34.83
CA ALA A 40 -18.51 -35.33 35.12
C ALA A 40 -18.40 -35.70 36.62
N SER A 41 -17.53 -36.67 36.88
CA SER A 41 -16.79 -36.85 38.13
C SER A 41 -15.60 -37.77 37.86
N ASP A 42 -14.41 -37.39 38.31
CA ASP A 42 -13.17 -38.16 38.15
C ASP A 42 -13.20 -39.49 38.91
N CYS A 43 -12.37 -40.45 38.49
CA CYS A 43 -11.64 -41.33 39.43
C CYS A 43 -10.44 -42.03 38.78
N SER A 44 -9.42 -42.32 39.58
CA SER A 44 -8.13 -42.89 39.17
C SER A 44 -7.86 -44.29 39.75
N GLY A 45 -7.14 -45.15 39.03
CA GLY A 45 -6.26 -46.17 39.66
C GLY A 45 -6.38 -47.65 39.24
N CYS A 46 -5.36 -48.11 38.50
CA CYS A 46 -4.52 -49.30 38.78
C CYS A 46 -5.05 -50.78 38.86
N THR A 47 -4.43 -51.61 38.00
CA THR A 47 -3.77 -52.94 38.26
C THR A 47 -4.46 -54.32 38.09
N GLY A 48 -3.67 -55.24 37.49
CA GLY A 48 -3.82 -56.71 37.29
C GLY A 48 -2.94 -57.13 36.08
N ARG A 49 -1.90 -57.98 36.12
CA ARG A 49 -1.74 -59.43 36.45
C ARG A 49 -2.58 -60.36 35.55
N SER A 50 -2.11 -61.53 35.07
CA SER A 50 -0.92 -62.38 35.39
C SER A 50 -0.50 -63.25 34.16
N GLU A 51 0.49 -64.18 34.12
CA GLU A 51 1.90 -64.36 34.60
C GLU A 51 2.49 -65.64 33.88
N ILE A 52 3.83 -65.93 33.98
CA ILE A 52 4.52 -67.26 33.76
C ILE A 52 4.79 -67.73 32.27
N ARG A 53 5.91 -68.36 31.83
CA ARG A 53 7.02 -69.16 32.48
C ARG A 53 8.44 -68.98 31.85
N TRP A 54 9.45 -69.56 32.51
CA TRP A 54 10.92 -69.53 32.27
C TRP A 54 11.49 -70.66 31.37
N PRO A 55 12.80 -70.63 30.99
CA PRO A 55 13.87 -71.26 31.82
C PRO A 55 15.21 -70.47 31.98
N PHE A 56 15.80 -70.57 33.19
CA PHE A 56 17.24 -70.52 33.63
C PHE A 56 18.32 -69.62 32.95
N ASP A 57 19.44 -69.23 33.60
CA ASP A 57 19.80 -68.78 34.97
C ASP A 57 21.32 -68.41 34.98
N GLY A 58 21.87 -67.62 35.93
CA GLY A 58 23.35 -67.46 35.96
C GLY A 58 24.10 -66.31 36.68
N ILE A 59 23.79 -65.97 37.95
CA ILE A 59 24.74 -65.44 38.98
C ILE A 59 25.57 -64.14 38.68
N GLY A 60 25.52 -63.16 39.60
CA GLY A 60 26.60 -62.17 39.77
C GLY A 60 26.19 -60.86 40.46
N ALA A 61 26.98 -60.37 41.43
CA ALA A 61 26.68 -59.15 42.20
C ALA A 61 27.95 -58.43 42.70
N VAL A 62 27.75 -57.33 43.46
CA VAL A 62 28.72 -56.59 44.31
C VAL A 62 29.52 -55.46 43.62
N LEU A 63 29.73 -54.37 44.39
CA LEU A 63 30.49 -53.17 44.04
C LEU A 63 32.01 -53.40 44.13
N CYS A 64 32.84 -52.64 43.40
CA CYS A 64 34.07 -52.08 43.99
C CYS A 64 34.68 -50.87 43.24
N ARG A 65 35.81 -50.37 43.73
CA ARG A 65 36.52 -49.15 43.34
C ARG A 65 37.89 -49.42 42.66
N SER A 66 38.28 -48.51 41.76
CA SER A 66 39.66 -47.98 41.60
C SER A 66 40.79 -48.90 41.06
N PHE A 67 41.99 -48.31 40.97
CA PHE A 67 43.28 -48.74 40.40
C PHE A 67 43.40 -48.71 38.85
N GLY A 68 44.51 -48.23 38.25
CA GLY A 68 45.54 -47.30 38.75
C GLY A 68 47.00 -47.68 38.52
N HIS A 69 47.66 -46.96 37.59
CA HIS A 69 49.11 -46.74 37.44
C HIS A 69 50.07 -47.85 36.95
N PHE A 70 51.29 -47.35 36.64
CA PHE A 70 52.51 -47.96 36.10
C PHE A 70 52.56 -48.24 34.59
N MET A 71 53.69 -48.00 33.89
CA MET A 71 55.08 -47.80 34.36
C MET A 71 55.81 -46.63 33.64
N GLU A 72 56.78 -46.00 34.32
CA GLU A 72 57.74 -45.05 33.74
C GLU A 72 59.07 -45.72 33.35
N VAL A 73 59.86 -45.10 32.45
CA VAL A 73 61.34 -45.11 32.53
C VAL A 73 61.92 -43.74 32.12
N VAL A 74 62.84 -43.23 32.95
CA VAL A 74 63.54 -41.93 32.90
C VAL A 74 64.79 -42.02 31.97
N THR A 75 65.40 -40.97 31.35
CA THR A 75 66.47 -40.12 31.92
C THR A 75 67.02 -39.01 30.98
N ARG A 76 67.45 -37.87 31.57
CA ARG A 76 68.53 -36.89 31.17
C ARG A 76 68.36 -36.06 29.87
N CYS A 77 68.36 -34.71 29.93
CA CYS A 77 69.46 -33.71 30.15
C CYS A 77 70.26 -33.39 28.86
N SER A 78 70.75 -32.17 28.55
CA SER A 78 70.72 -30.81 29.17
C SER A 78 70.97 -29.75 28.05
N SER A 79 71.01 -28.40 28.19
CA SER A 79 71.55 -27.48 29.23
C SER A 79 71.02 -26.03 29.11
N CYS A 80 71.25 -25.21 30.14
CA CYS A 80 71.14 -23.73 30.18
C CYS A 80 72.52 -23.05 29.94
N PRO A 81 72.73 -21.69 29.86
CA PRO A 81 71.96 -20.60 30.50
C PRO A 81 71.80 -19.25 29.73
N VAL A 82 71.32 -18.22 30.44
CA VAL A 82 71.09 -16.80 30.05
C VAL A 82 72.38 -15.95 30.00
N PRO A 83 72.40 -14.75 29.39
CA PRO A 83 72.42 -13.51 30.20
C PRO A 83 71.68 -12.28 29.61
N ARG A 84 71.68 -11.15 30.36
CA ARG A 84 71.11 -9.82 30.00
C ARG A 84 72.17 -8.81 29.52
N PHE A 85 71.84 -7.97 28.53
CA PHE A 85 72.36 -6.59 28.30
C PHE A 85 71.25 -5.77 27.58
N VAL A 86 70.94 -4.48 27.77
CA VAL A 86 71.43 -3.32 28.56
C VAL A 86 72.36 -2.32 27.82
N THR A 87 72.04 -1.01 27.89
CA THR A 87 72.70 0.20 27.31
C THR A 87 72.50 0.48 25.80
N LYS A 88 72.60 1.71 25.24
CA LYS A 88 72.43 3.13 25.70
C LYS A 88 72.37 4.12 24.49
N PHE A 89 71.71 5.28 24.67
CA PHE A 89 71.99 6.64 24.10
C PHE A 89 72.35 6.91 22.61
N ARG A 90 71.59 7.84 21.99
CA ARG A 90 71.99 9.15 21.39
C ARG A 90 70.70 9.88 20.95
N LEU A 91 70.37 11.17 21.21
CA LEU A 91 71.04 12.41 21.67
C LEU A 91 71.63 13.31 20.56
N ALA A 92 70.80 14.22 20.02
CA ALA A 92 71.03 15.60 19.54
C ALA A 92 69.68 16.12 18.94
N LEU A 93 69.12 17.33 19.14
CA LEU A 93 69.58 18.72 19.28
C LEU A 93 70.13 19.39 18.01
N VAL A 94 69.29 20.21 17.36
CA VAL A 94 69.63 21.48 16.67
C VAL A 94 68.49 22.49 16.95
N PHE A 95 68.77 23.80 16.92
CA PHE A 95 67.90 24.91 17.34
C PHE A 95 67.97 26.08 16.31
N PHE A 96 66.96 26.98 16.33
CA PHE A 96 66.94 28.31 15.67
C PHE A 96 67.02 28.32 14.11
N GLU A 97 66.64 29.38 13.37
CA GLU A 97 66.46 30.85 13.58
C GLU A 97 65.00 31.31 13.29
N ILE A 98 64.42 32.42 13.78
CA ILE A 98 64.80 33.84 14.00
C ILE A 98 64.57 34.78 12.79
N ALA A 99 63.31 35.26 12.70
CA ALA A 99 62.90 36.68 12.62
C ALA A 99 63.31 37.58 11.40
N VAL A 100 62.96 38.88 11.53
CA VAL A 100 63.14 40.01 10.59
C VAL A 100 62.34 39.83 9.26
N ILE A 101 61.69 40.84 8.63
CA ILE A 101 61.85 42.30 8.62
C ILE A 101 60.50 43.04 8.79
N LEU A 102 60.54 44.25 9.37
CA LEU A 102 59.43 45.22 9.56
C LEU A 102 59.36 46.25 8.41
N LEU A 103 58.54 47.30 8.58
CA LEU A 103 58.54 48.57 7.82
C LEU A 103 57.81 48.50 6.44
N TYR A 104 57.10 49.53 5.94
CA TYR A 104 56.73 50.85 6.49
C TYR A 104 55.37 51.34 5.91
N PRO A 105 54.70 52.40 6.45
CA PRO A 105 53.32 52.79 6.08
C PRO A 105 53.23 54.11 5.26
N GLN A 106 52.02 54.71 5.19
CA GLN A 106 51.61 55.99 4.54
C GLN A 106 51.27 55.90 3.03
N VAL A 107 50.42 56.74 2.39
CA VAL A 107 49.57 57.91 2.79
C VAL A 107 48.36 57.96 1.82
N ALA A 108 47.08 58.13 2.25
CA ALA A 108 46.25 59.35 2.40
C ALA A 108 45.80 60.11 1.12
N ILE A 109 44.84 61.05 1.26
CA ILE A 109 44.07 61.83 0.24
C ILE A 109 42.80 61.06 -0.24
N ALA A 110 41.58 61.27 0.29
CA ALA A 110 40.65 62.43 0.28
C ALA A 110 39.84 62.56 -1.03
N GLU A 111 38.60 63.07 -1.13
CA GLU A 111 37.41 63.37 -0.29
C GLU A 111 36.43 64.14 -1.24
N ILE A 112 35.20 64.51 -0.81
CA ILE A 112 34.25 65.47 -1.46
C ILE A 112 33.54 64.89 -2.71
N GLN A 113 32.20 64.98 -2.91
CA GLN A 113 31.02 65.31 -2.08
C GLN A 113 29.76 64.72 -2.79
N GLY A 114 28.52 64.75 -2.27
CA GLY A 114 27.99 65.25 -0.98
C GLY A 114 26.46 65.45 -1.00
N HIS A 115 25.88 65.76 0.16
CA HIS A 115 24.57 66.45 0.39
C HIS A 115 23.25 65.85 -0.19
N LYS A 116 22.08 65.91 0.48
CA LYS A 116 21.69 66.56 1.76
C LYS A 116 20.45 65.88 2.40
N LEU A 117 20.33 65.97 3.73
CA LEU A 117 19.14 65.66 4.56
C LEU A 117 18.48 66.97 5.03
N PRO A 118 17.20 66.98 5.48
CA PRO A 118 16.82 66.77 6.90
C PRO A 118 15.61 65.78 7.07
N TRP A 119 15.29 65.13 8.21
CA TRP A 119 15.20 65.53 9.63
C TRP A 119 14.00 66.47 9.92
N GLN A 120 13.26 66.41 11.05
CA GLN A 120 13.56 66.15 12.47
C GLN A 120 12.33 65.52 13.19
N GLY A 121 12.34 65.02 14.45
CA GLY A 121 13.37 64.89 15.49
C GLY A 121 12.97 63.84 16.58
N THR A 122 13.88 63.16 17.30
CA THR A 122 14.67 63.56 18.51
C THR A 122 13.79 63.79 19.77
N GLU A 123 14.03 63.27 20.98
CA GLU A 123 15.21 63.23 21.89
C GLU A 123 15.08 62.10 22.98
N ARG A 124 16.06 61.70 23.83
CA ARG A 124 17.54 61.91 23.98
C ARG A 124 18.11 61.02 25.14
N GLY A 125 19.38 60.57 25.02
CA GLY A 125 20.28 60.21 26.15
C GLY A 125 20.50 58.71 26.45
N GLY A 126 21.70 58.23 26.84
CA GLY A 126 23.01 58.90 26.85
C GLY A 126 24.22 58.04 27.34
N GLU A 127 25.32 58.11 26.59
CA GLU A 127 26.75 57.82 26.91
C GLU A 127 27.30 56.42 27.32
N LYS A 128 28.40 56.04 26.61
CA LYS A 128 29.59 55.24 27.03
C LYS A 128 29.37 53.72 27.30
N VAL A 129 30.27 52.78 26.93
CA VAL A 129 31.65 52.81 26.39
C VAL A 129 31.76 51.90 25.14
N ALA A 130 32.77 52.09 24.28
CA ALA A 130 33.10 51.16 23.18
C ALA A 130 34.51 50.54 23.34
N SER A 131 34.65 49.25 23.06
CA SER A 131 35.93 48.54 22.90
C SER A 131 35.78 47.27 22.07
N HIS A 132 36.78 46.95 21.23
CA HIS A 132 36.74 45.83 20.28
C HIS A 132 37.33 44.52 20.82
N SER A 133 36.96 43.43 20.14
CA SER A 133 37.71 42.18 19.91
C SER A 133 38.07 41.22 21.07
N CYS A 134 37.50 40.01 20.92
CA CYS A 134 38.19 38.70 20.96
C CYS A 134 38.62 38.06 22.31
N ILE A 135 38.05 36.85 22.53
CA ILE A 135 38.63 35.73 23.29
C ILE A 135 38.89 36.05 24.79
N HIS A 136 37.88 35.96 25.66
CA HIS A 136 37.59 34.68 26.34
C HIS A 136 36.13 34.44 26.79
N ASP A 137 35.29 35.47 26.94
CA ASP A 137 34.02 35.36 27.69
C ASP A 137 32.85 34.69 26.95
N GLN A 138 32.93 34.53 25.63
CA GLN A 138 31.83 33.98 24.80
C GLN A 138 31.42 32.53 25.17
N ILE A 139 32.26 31.80 25.91
CA ILE A 139 31.98 30.45 26.42
C ILE A 139 31.00 30.46 27.61
N ILE A 140 30.79 31.62 28.27
CA ILE A 140 29.94 31.73 29.47
C ILE A 140 28.51 32.13 29.11
N GLU A 141 28.29 33.06 28.16
CA GLU A 141 26.92 33.44 27.76
C GLU A 141 26.16 32.34 27.01
N GLN A 142 26.86 31.50 26.23
CA GLN A 142 26.24 30.32 25.61
C GLN A 142 25.63 29.36 26.65
N ARG A 143 26.15 29.33 27.89
CA ARG A 143 25.61 28.51 29.00
C ARG A 143 24.34 29.09 29.65
N ARG A 144 23.91 30.31 29.27
CA ARG A 144 22.65 30.92 29.75
C ARG A 144 21.53 30.96 28.71
N ARG A 145 21.82 30.78 27.41
CA ARG A 145 20.79 30.67 26.35
C ARG A 145 20.54 29.24 25.85
N SER A 146 21.28 28.27 26.35
CA SER A 146 20.95 26.84 26.23
C SER A 146 20.04 26.39 27.38
N SER A 147 18.90 27.08 27.55
CA SER A 147 17.73 26.42 28.15
C SER A 147 17.49 25.14 27.36
N ARG A 148 17.41 23.98 28.03
CA ARG A 148 17.12 22.70 27.37
C ARG A 148 15.97 22.91 26.39
N LYS A 149 16.24 22.76 25.07
CA LYS A 149 15.22 22.20 24.17
C LYS A 149 14.98 20.78 24.70
N VAL A 150 14.10 20.67 25.69
CA VAL A 150 13.39 19.42 25.93
C VAL A 150 12.66 19.19 24.63
N TYR A 151 13.07 18.17 23.88
CA TYR A 151 12.34 17.74 22.70
C TYR A 151 11.01 17.17 23.22
N SER A 152 10.04 18.07 23.38
CA SER A 152 8.66 17.70 23.60
C SER A 152 8.25 16.96 22.34
N VAL A 153 8.16 15.65 22.49
CA VAL A 153 7.52 14.79 21.50
C VAL A 153 6.03 15.13 21.59
N THR A 154 5.63 16.17 20.87
CA THR A 154 4.23 16.42 20.52
C THR A 154 3.81 15.30 19.57
N PRO A 155 2.93 14.38 19.97
CA PRO A 155 2.60 13.22 19.16
C PRO A 155 1.67 13.57 18.00
N GLN A 156 1.27 12.56 17.20
CA GLN A 156 0.45 12.80 16.02
C GLN A 156 -1.03 12.99 16.35
N VAL A 157 -1.36 14.21 16.79
CA VAL A 157 -2.71 14.66 17.07
C VAL A 157 -3.48 14.88 15.75
N TYR A 158 -4.75 14.49 15.74
CA TYR A 158 -5.73 14.84 14.71
C TYR A 158 -6.70 15.88 15.27
N ASP A 159 -7.28 16.73 14.43
CA ASP A 159 -8.12 17.84 14.91
C ASP A 159 -9.50 17.38 15.40
N GLN A 160 -9.56 16.84 16.62
CA GLN A 160 -10.81 16.62 17.34
C GLN A 160 -11.49 17.96 17.62
N SER A 161 -12.81 18.00 17.38
CA SER A 161 -13.68 19.18 17.50
C SER A 161 -13.52 19.88 18.85
N LYS A 162 -12.80 21.02 18.84
CA LYS A 162 -12.70 21.93 19.99
C LYS A 162 -13.06 23.35 19.58
N ILE A 163 -14.02 23.89 20.32
CA ILE A 163 -14.60 25.22 20.20
C ILE A 163 -13.49 26.29 20.22
N LEU A 164 -13.55 27.26 19.30
CA LEU A 164 -12.81 28.52 19.50
C LEU A 164 -13.33 29.20 20.76
N GLU A 165 -12.47 29.40 21.76
CA GLU A 165 -12.82 30.26 22.88
C GLU A 165 -13.23 31.66 22.38
N PRO A 166 -14.32 32.25 22.91
CA PRO A 166 -14.84 33.51 22.40
C PRO A 166 -13.91 34.67 22.76
N ILE A 167 -13.00 35.01 21.85
CA ILE A 167 -12.18 36.23 21.93
C ILE A 167 -13.13 37.43 22.14
N HIS A 168 -12.97 38.12 23.28
CA HIS A 168 -13.78 39.28 23.68
C HIS A 168 -13.63 40.46 22.70
N ARG A 169 -14.36 40.41 21.57
CA ARG A 169 -14.45 41.53 20.61
C ARG A 169 -15.32 42.63 21.20
N LYS A 170 -14.70 43.76 21.55
CA LYS A 170 -15.39 44.98 21.96
C LYS A 170 -16.05 45.65 20.74
N GLY A 171 -17.38 45.62 20.70
CA GLY A 171 -18.23 46.72 20.20
C GLY A 171 -18.25 47.04 18.70
N ARG A 172 -19.47 47.05 18.15
CA ARG A 172 -19.85 47.59 16.83
C ARG A 172 -19.21 46.92 15.60
N GLU A 173 -19.93 45.92 15.08
CA GLU A 173 -20.52 46.07 13.75
C GLU A 173 -21.97 45.56 13.81
N LEU A 174 -22.90 46.31 13.21
CA LEU A 174 -24.33 46.01 13.13
C LEU A 174 -24.79 46.37 11.72
N LEU A 175 -25.80 45.64 11.21
CA LEU A 175 -26.33 45.71 9.84
C LEU A 175 -25.45 45.03 8.78
N GLY A 176 -25.47 43.70 8.79
CA GLY A 176 -25.05 42.85 7.67
C GLY A 176 -25.86 41.55 7.68
N THR A 177 -26.95 41.48 6.91
CA THR A 177 -27.77 40.28 6.78
C THR A 177 -27.14 39.31 5.80
N SER A 178 -26.28 38.42 6.29
CA SER A 178 -25.77 37.28 5.52
C SER A 178 -26.71 36.08 5.65
N GLU A 179 -27.38 35.71 4.56
CA GLU A 179 -27.97 34.38 4.43
C GLU A 179 -26.84 33.35 4.28
N SER A 180 -26.40 32.77 5.40
CA SER A 180 -25.46 31.64 5.38
C SER A 180 -26.24 30.32 5.31
N PRO A 181 -26.04 29.49 4.28
CA PRO A 181 -26.40 28.07 4.38
C PRO A 181 -25.63 27.44 5.54
N VAL A 182 -26.32 26.73 6.42
CA VAL A 182 -25.69 26.00 7.54
C VAL A 182 -25.02 24.75 6.99
N GLN A 183 -23.82 24.91 6.43
CA GLN A 183 -23.15 23.87 5.66
C GLN A 183 -22.20 23.04 6.54
N GLN A 184 -22.71 21.87 6.96
CA GLN A 184 -21.98 20.65 7.32
C GLN A 184 -20.68 20.83 8.12
N THR A 185 -20.77 20.76 9.45
CA THR A 185 -19.64 20.43 10.33
C THR A 185 -19.32 18.93 10.22
N ASP A 186 -18.84 18.51 9.07
CA ASP A 186 -18.17 17.23 8.86
C ASP A 186 -16.66 17.51 8.89
N THR A 187 -15.92 16.91 9.82
CA THR A 187 -14.58 17.40 10.21
C THR A 187 -13.49 17.12 9.17
N LYS A 188 -13.77 16.34 8.14
CA LYS A 188 -12.79 15.97 7.11
C LYS A 188 -12.53 17.12 6.12
N GLN A 189 -11.26 17.42 5.87
CA GLN A 189 -10.78 18.45 4.95
C GLN A 189 -10.10 17.84 3.71
N PRO A 190 -10.00 18.56 2.58
CA PRO A 190 -9.28 18.10 1.37
C PRO A 190 -7.86 17.59 1.68
N ILE A 191 -7.52 16.38 1.23
CA ILE A 191 -6.23 15.75 1.55
C ILE A 191 -5.03 16.58 1.05
N ARG A 192 -4.06 16.82 1.93
CA ARG A 192 -2.80 17.50 1.59
C ARG A 192 -1.70 16.46 1.34
N ILE A 193 -1.29 16.31 0.08
CA ILE A 193 -0.22 15.39 -0.32
C ILE A 193 1.07 16.20 -0.57
N PHE A 194 2.12 15.91 0.20
CA PHE A 194 3.44 16.50 0.01
C PHE A 194 4.31 15.60 -0.89
N LEU A 195 4.93 16.18 -1.92
CA LEU A 195 5.72 15.46 -2.92
C LEU A 195 7.20 15.78 -2.72
N ASN A 196 8.00 14.80 -2.27
CA ASN A 196 9.45 14.94 -2.12
C ASN A 196 10.20 14.40 -3.34
N TYR A 197 11.15 15.16 -3.86
CA TYR A 197 11.93 14.81 -5.05
C TYR A 197 13.44 14.71 -4.79
N ASP A 198 13.87 14.72 -3.52
CA ASP A 198 15.30 14.83 -3.16
C ASP A 198 16.07 13.53 -3.44
N ALA A 199 15.35 12.41 -3.57
CA ALA A 199 15.91 11.12 -3.96
C ALA A 199 16.17 11.00 -5.48
N VAL A 200 15.63 11.89 -6.32
CA VAL A 200 15.65 11.78 -7.80
C VAL A 200 17.07 11.99 -8.36
N GLY A 201 17.74 10.91 -8.72
CA GLY A 201 19.10 10.91 -9.27
C GLY A 201 20.20 10.82 -8.21
N HIS A 202 19.83 10.69 -6.93
CA HIS A 202 20.74 10.71 -5.79
C HIS A 202 21.18 9.32 -5.30
N SER A 203 20.54 8.23 -5.75
CA SER A 203 20.87 6.82 -5.43
C SER A 203 21.98 6.30 -6.37
N PRO A 204 23.26 6.23 -5.97
CA PRO A 204 24.38 6.02 -6.90
C PRO A 204 24.48 4.60 -7.48
N ASP A 205 23.80 3.61 -6.89
CA ASP A 205 23.74 2.21 -7.34
C ASP A 205 22.40 1.83 -7.98
N ARG A 206 21.47 2.79 -8.14
CA ARG A 206 20.10 2.57 -8.65
C ARG A 206 19.63 3.58 -9.70
N ASP A 207 20.12 4.82 -9.66
CA ASP A 207 19.72 5.87 -10.60
C ASP A 207 20.73 5.97 -11.76
N CYS A 208 20.24 5.90 -13.00
CA CYS A 208 21.07 6.05 -14.20
C CYS A 208 21.55 7.49 -14.38
N ARG A 209 22.87 7.72 -14.35
CA ARG A 209 23.49 9.04 -14.52
C ARG A 209 24.14 9.21 -15.89
N ASN A 210 24.74 8.14 -16.42
CA ASN A 210 25.39 8.05 -17.72
C ASN A 210 24.90 6.82 -18.48
N VAL A 211 25.05 6.84 -19.81
CA VAL A 211 24.82 5.67 -20.66
C VAL A 211 25.94 4.66 -20.41
N GLY A 212 25.58 3.41 -20.11
CA GLY A 212 26.55 2.36 -19.73
C GLY A 212 26.80 2.21 -18.23
N ASP A 213 26.17 3.03 -17.37
CA ASP A 213 26.15 2.76 -15.93
C ASP A 213 25.44 1.42 -15.65
N ILE A 214 25.94 0.65 -14.68
CA ILE A 214 25.32 -0.63 -14.26
C ILE A 214 24.70 -0.45 -12.89
N VAL A 215 23.37 -0.55 -12.81
CA VAL A 215 22.55 -0.27 -11.62
C VAL A 215 21.74 -1.50 -11.19
N LYS A 216 21.26 -1.52 -9.94
CA LYS A 216 20.43 -2.61 -9.40
C LYS A 216 18.94 -2.38 -9.68
N LEU A 217 18.24 -3.44 -10.11
CA LEU A 217 16.79 -3.61 -9.99
C LEU A 217 16.52 -4.76 -9.00
N GLY A 218 15.62 -4.59 -8.03
CA GLY A 218 15.59 -5.45 -6.84
C GLY A 218 16.94 -5.46 -6.10
N GLU A 219 17.29 -6.52 -5.39
CA GLU A 219 18.58 -6.73 -4.73
C GLU A 219 19.34 -7.95 -5.29
N PRO A 220 20.08 -7.80 -6.41
CA PRO A 220 20.85 -8.90 -7.01
C PRO A 220 21.77 -9.59 -6.00
N PRO A 221 21.82 -10.93 -5.96
CA PRO A 221 22.42 -11.69 -4.88
C PRO A 221 23.92 -11.38 -4.69
N VAL A 222 24.37 -11.33 -3.44
CA VAL A 222 25.70 -10.80 -3.02
C VAL A 222 26.90 -11.47 -3.70
N ASN A 223 26.76 -12.70 -4.17
CA ASN A 223 27.80 -13.43 -4.92
C ASN A 223 27.81 -13.12 -6.44
N SER A 224 27.01 -12.14 -6.90
CA SER A 224 27.03 -11.68 -8.30
C SER A 224 28.29 -10.88 -8.61
N PHE A 225 28.97 -11.23 -9.69
CA PHE A 225 29.85 -10.28 -10.36
C PHE A 225 28.99 -9.22 -11.06
N SER A 226 29.49 -7.99 -11.15
CA SER A 226 28.81 -6.85 -11.75
C SER A 226 28.29 -7.20 -13.16
N GLY A 227 26.96 -7.31 -13.32
CA GLY A 227 26.32 -7.66 -14.60
C GLY A 227 25.80 -9.11 -14.74
N THR A 228 25.89 -9.97 -13.71
CA THR A 228 25.34 -11.34 -13.75
C THR A 228 24.60 -11.73 -12.45
N PRO A 229 23.27 -11.95 -12.46
CA PRO A 229 22.36 -11.92 -13.60
C PRO A 229 22.16 -10.50 -14.14
N SER A 230 22.24 -10.35 -15.45
CA SER A 230 21.81 -9.12 -16.14
C SER A 230 20.31 -9.16 -16.38
N CYS A 231 19.66 -8.03 -16.20
CA CYS A 231 18.26 -7.86 -16.56
C CYS A 231 18.13 -7.98 -18.09
N ASN A 232 17.37 -8.96 -18.58
CA ASN A 232 16.98 -9.01 -19.99
C ASN A 232 15.53 -8.51 -20.14
N PRO A 233 15.30 -7.21 -20.45
CA PRO A 233 13.95 -6.68 -20.66
C PRO A 233 13.29 -7.19 -21.96
N HIS A 234 14.04 -7.91 -22.80
CA HIS A 234 13.57 -8.57 -24.02
C HIS A 234 13.65 -10.11 -23.92
N GLY A 235 13.78 -10.65 -22.71
CA GLY A 235 13.63 -12.08 -22.46
C GLY A 235 12.16 -12.49 -22.57
N ASP A 236 11.91 -13.76 -22.91
CA ASP A 236 10.59 -14.38 -22.82
C ASP A 236 10.68 -15.66 -21.97
N PRO A 237 10.16 -15.66 -20.72
CA PRO A 237 9.62 -14.50 -20.01
C PRO A 237 10.71 -13.45 -19.68
N PRO A 238 10.33 -12.18 -19.45
CA PRO A 238 11.23 -11.19 -18.87
C PRO A 238 11.76 -11.68 -17.51
N ILE A 239 13.02 -11.34 -17.19
CA ILE A 239 13.55 -11.58 -15.85
C ILE A 239 12.92 -10.55 -14.90
N TYR A 240 11.86 -10.96 -14.21
CA TYR A 240 11.24 -10.21 -13.13
C TYR A 240 12.01 -10.47 -11.83
N GLY A 241 12.51 -9.40 -11.19
CA GLY A 241 13.21 -9.45 -9.91
C GLY A 241 14.70 -9.11 -9.99
N ASP A 242 15.41 -9.51 -8.94
CA ASP A 242 16.77 -9.11 -8.55
C ASP A 242 17.85 -9.27 -9.65
N CYS A 243 18.21 -8.17 -10.34
CA CYS A 243 19.14 -8.18 -11.47
C CYS A 243 19.92 -6.88 -11.66
N TRP A 244 21.02 -6.96 -12.44
CA TRP A 244 21.84 -5.82 -12.84
C TRP A 244 21.36 -5.25 -14.19
N TYR A 245 20.95 -3.98 -14.21
CA TYR A 245 20.48 -3.25 -15.39
C TYR A 245 21.58 -2.37 -16.00
N ASN A 246 21.61 -2.24 -17.33
CA ASN A 246 22.57 -1.41 -18.06
C ASN A 246 21.86 -0.17 -18.63
N CYS A 247 22.20 1.01 -18.11
CA CYS A 247 21.52 2.27 -18.35
C CYS A 247 21.59 2.75 -19.80
N THR A 248 20.42 3.01 -20.40
CA THR A 248 20.28 3.64 -21.72
C THR A 248 20.15 5.16 -21.61
N LEU A 249 20.17 5.87 -22.75
CA LEU A 249 19.89 7.31 -22.78
C LEU A 249 18.46 7.63 -22.29
N ASP A 250 17.52 6.73 -22.54
CA ASP A 250 16.12 6.88 -22.13
C ASP A 250 15.94 6.70 -20.61
N ASP A 251 16.89 6.09 -19.92
CA ASP A 251 16.87 5.93 -18.46
C ASP A 251 17.47 7.12 -17.70
N ILE A 252 18.05 8.12 -18.38
CA ILE A 252 18.65 9.29 -17.71
C ILE A 252 17.58 10.38 -17.51
N SER A 253 17.37 10.79 -16.24
CA SER A 253 16.41 11.82 -15.82
C SER A 253 16.93 13.26 -16.01
N GLY A 254 17.05 13.67 -17.27
CA GLY A 254 17.34 15.07 -17.64
C GLY A 254 16.21 16.06 -17.28
N GLU A 255 16.48 17.36 -17.42
CA GLU A 255 15.59 18.43 -16.93
C GLU A 255 14.16 18.38 -17.49
N ASP A 256 13.98 18.08 -18.78
CA ASP A 256 12.65 17.94 -19.40
C ASP A 256 11.83 16.80 -18.77
N LYS A 257 12.44 15.62 -18.58
CA LYS A 257 11.80 14.48 -17.89
C LYS A 257 11.46 14.82 -16.44
N ARG A 258 12.36 15.50 -15.71
CA ARG A 258 12.08 15.98 -14.35
C ARG A 258 10.90 16.96 -14.35
N HIS A 259 10.83 17.90 -15.29
CA HIS A 259 9.71 18.83 -15.41
C HIS A 259 8.38 18.10 -15.69
N ARG A 260 8.37 17.11 -16.60
CA ARG A 260 7.20 16.26 -16.86
C ARG A 260 6.74 15.50 -15.61
N LEU A 261 7.69 14.91 -14.87
CA LEU A 261 7.41 14.21 -13.62
C LEU A 261 6.77 15.13 -12.57
N HIS A 262 7.36 16.32 -12.33
CA HIS A 262 6.81 17.32 -11.42
C HIS A 262 5.39 17.77 -11.83
N LYS A 263 5.15 17.99 -13.13
CA LYS A 263 3.83 18.31 -13.68
C LYS A 263 2.82 17.19 -13.42
N ALA A 264 3.16 15.95 -13.79
CA ALA A 264 2.23 14.81 -13.72
C ALA A 264 1.88 14.41 -12.27
N LEU A 265 2.86 14.35 -11.37
CA LEU A 265 2.62 14.09 -9.96
C LEU A 265 1.88 15.24 -9.25
N GLY A 266 2.15 16.49 -9.63
CA GLY A 266 1.36 17.64 -9.16
C GLY A 266 -0.11 17.55 -9.57
N GLN A 267 -0.39 17.21 -10.84
CA GLN A 267 -1.75 16.99 -11.34
C GLN A 267 -2.44 15.80 -10.66
N THR A 268 -1.70 14.74 -10.33
CA THR A 268 -2.18 13.58 -9.57
C THR A 268 -2.57 14.00 -8.14
N ALA A 269 -1.71 14.73 -7.44
CA ALA A 269 -2.01 15.24 -6.10
C ALA A 269 -3.23 16.18 -6.07
N ASP A 270 -3.34 17.11 -7.03
CA ASP A 270 -4.50 18.00 -7.17
C ASP A 270 -5.78 17.26 -7.63
N TRP A 271 -5.68 16.06 -8.20
CA TRP A 271 -6.82 15.18 -8.43
C TRP A 271 -7.30 14.56 -7.10
N PHE A 272 -6.41 13.92 -6.33
CA PHE A 272 -6.77 13.32 -5.04
C PHE A 272 -7.30 14.34 -4.03
N ARG A 273 -6.70 15.53 -3.98
CA ARG A 273 -7.17 16.65 -3.15
C ARG A 273 -8.62 17.07 -3.43
N ARG A 274 -9.14 16.83 -4.63
CA ARG A 274 -10.55 17.09 -5.01
C ARG A 274 -11.45 15.86 -4.88
N ALA A 275 -10.87 14.66 -4.92
CA ALA A 275 -11.59 13.39 -4.83
C ALA A 275 -11.77 12.90 -3.38
N LEU A 276 -10.86 13.24 -2.45
CA LEU A 276 -10.82 12.71 -1.09
C LEU A 276 -10.66 13.80 -0.02
N ALA A 277 -11.40 13.65 1.08
CA ALA A 277 -11.19 14.39 2.33
C ALA A 277 -10.74 13.46 3.47
N VAL A 278 -9.89 13.96 4.38
CA VAL A 278 -9.31 13.26 5.54
C VAL A 278 -9.57 14.03 6.83
N GLU A 279 -9.52 13.36 7.98
CA GLU A 279 -9.32 14.07 9.25
C GLU A 279 -7.90 14.67 9.23
N PRO A 280 -7.73 16.00 9.30
CA PRO A 280 -6.44 16.62 9.03
C PRO A 280 -5.44 16.39 10.16
N VAL A 281 -4.19 16.14 9.78
CA VAL A 281 -3.01 16.15 10.64
C VAL A 281 -2.86 17.52 11.29
N LYS A 282 -2.79 17.56 12.63
CA LYS A 282 -2.67 18.79 13.41
C LYS A 282 -1.20 19.19 13.57
N GLY A 283 -0.83 20.36 13.03
CA GLY A 283 0.54 20.87 13.07
C GLY A 283 1.40 20.26 11.97
N TYR A 284 2.53 19.64 12.35
CA TYR A 284 3.49 19.03 11.44
C TYR A 284 3.29 17.51 11.41
N LEU A 285 3.25 16.92 10.23
CA LEU A 285 3.26 15.46 10.04
C LEU A 285 4.64 14.91 10.38
N ARG A 286 4.74 14.09 11.42
CA ARG A 286 5.99 13.41 11.79
C ARG A 286 5.96 11.95 11.38
N LEU A 287 7.05 11.49 10.78
CA LEU A 287 7.27 10.08 10.47
C LEU A 287 7.95 9.41 11.67
N SER A 288 7.63 8.15 11.95
CA SER A 288 8.12 7.46 13.16
C SER A 288 9.65 7.33 13.18
N GLY A 289 10.26 7.27 11.98
CA GLY A 289 11.69 7.05 11.82
C GLY A 289 12.11 5.62 12.16
N TYR A 290 11.18 4.65 12.13
CA TYR A 290 11.44 3.22 12.36
C TYR A 290 11.70 2.43 11.07
N SER A 291 11.50 3.01 9.89
CA SER A 291 11.77 2.38 8.60
C SER A 291 12.67 3.20 7.68
N ALA A 292 13.32 2.51 6.74
CA ALA A 292 13.58 3.08 5.43
C ALA A 292 12.33 2.87 4.57
N CYS A 293 11.87 3.92 3.87
CA CYS A 293 10.59 3.89 3.18
C CYS A 293 10.75 3.38 1.75
N GLY A 294 10.14 2.24 1.42
CA GLY A 294 9.87 1.83 0.05
C GLY A 294 10.27 0.40 -0.28
N GLN A 295 10.36 0.14 -1.59
CA GLN A 295 10.82 -1.13 -2.17
C GLN A 295 12.11 -0.90 -2.98
N ASP A 296 12.77 -1.96 -3.46
CA ASP A 296 13.96 -1.91 -4.31
C ASP A 296 15.05 -1.01 -3.70
N GLY A 297 15.48 -1.35 -2.48
CA GLY A 297 16.42 -0.58 -1.66
C GLY A 297 15.87 0.74 -1.12
N GLY A 298 14.57 1.01 -1.26
CA GLY A 298 13.84 2.10 -0.60
C GLY A 298 14.39 3.51 -0.82
N VAL A 299 14.01 4.41 0.07
CA VAL A 299 14.47 5.81 0.16
C VAL A 299 14.81 6.13 1.62
N GLN A 300 15.98 6.72 1.85
CA GLN A 300 16.39 7.20 3.16
C GLN A 300 15.56 8.43 3.55
N LEU A 301 14.86 8.35 4.68
CA LEU A 301 14.06 9.47 5.20
C LEU A 301 14.97 10.64 5.65
N PRO A 302 14.72 11.88 5.20
CA PRO A 302 15.36 13.06 5.76
C PRO A 302 15.13 13.17 7.28
N ARG A 303 16.19 13.43 8.06
CA ARG A 303 16.10 13.57 9.52
C ARG A 303 15.07 14.63 9.96
N GLU A 304 14.92 15.68 9.15
CA GLU A 304 13.96 16.76 9.34
C GLU A 304 12.51 16.27 9.45
N TYR A 305 12.12 15.20 8.74
CA TYR A 305 10.76 14.65 8.78
C TYR A 305 10.46 13.81 10.02
N VAL A 306 11.51 13.41 10.76
CA VAL A 306 11.42 12.68 12.03
C VAL A 306 11.57 13.65 13.22
N GLU A 307 12.44 14.66 13.11
CA GLU A 307 12.75 15.57 14.22
C GLU A 307 11.87 16.84 14.24
N GLU A 308 11.59 17.45 13.09
CA GLU A 308 10.73 18.65 13.00
C GLU A 308 9.32 18.28 12.50
N GLY A 309 9.25 17.55 11.38
CA GLY A 309 8.03 17.12 10.68
C GLY A 309 7.72 17.97 9.44
N VAL A 310 6.82 17.48 8.58
CA VAL A 310 6.39 18.17 7.35
C VAL A 310 5.19 19.06 7.65
N ALA A 311 5.29 20.36 7.35
CA ALA A 311 4.17 21.30 7.48
C ALA A 311 3.09 21.03 6.42
N ASP A 312 1.82 21.24 6.79
CA ASP A 312 0.66 21.20 5.88
C ASP A 312 0.57 19.94 4.99
N ALA A 313 0.87 18.77 5.56
CA ALA A 313 0.77 17.47 4.92
C ALA A 313 -0.09 16.49 5.74
N ASP A 314 -0.86 15.65 5.04
CA ASP A 314 -1.57 14.50 5.60
C ASP A 314 -0.99 13.16 5.08
N LEU A 315 -0.21 13.22 3.99
CA LEU A 315 0.53 12.13 3.36
C LEU A 315 1.81 12.70 2.71
N VAL A 316 2.95 12.02 2.90
CA VAL A 316 4.22 12.29 2.21
C VAL A 316 4.46 11.23 1.13
N LEU A 317 4.68 11.63 -0.11
CA LEU A 317 5.14 10.74 -1.18
C LEU A 317 6.61 11.06 -1.51
N LEU A 318 7.48 10.07 -1.34
CA LEU A 318 8.87 10.11 -1.78
C LEU A 318 8.93 9.67 -3.24
N VAL A 319 9.59 10.45 -4.09
CA VAL A 319 9.64 10.21 -5.54
C VAL A 319 11.04 9.76 -5.97
N THR A 320 11.14 8.66 -6.69
CA THR A 320 12.36 8.23 -7.38
C THR A 320 12.13 8.03 -8.88
N THR A 321 13.23 7.98 -9.64
CA THR A 321 13.21 7.73 -11.09
C THR A 321 14.20 6.64 -11.48
N ARG A 322 14.01 5.45 -10.90
CA ARG A 322 14.80 4.24 -11.17
C ARG A 322 14.23 3.53 -12.41
N PRO A 323 15.08 2.90 -13.26
CA PRO A 323 14.61 2.11 -14.39
C PRO A 323 13.72 0.94 -13.95
N THR A 324 13.01 0.34 -14.89
CA THR A 324 12.10 -0.81 -14.68
C THR A 324 12.29 -1.87 -15.79
N THR A 325 11.82 -3.09 -15.53
CA THR A 325 11.74 -4.16 -16.55
C THR A 325 10.35 -4.25 -17.16
N GLY A 326 10.27 -4.83 -18.37
CA GLY A 326 9.00 -5.02 -19.08
C GLY A 326 8.30 -3.69 -19.41
N ASN A 327 6.99 -3.65 -19.17
CA ASN A 327 6.11 -2.51 -19.48
C ASN A 327 5.69 -1.72 -18.23
N THR A 328 6.43 -1.82 -17.12
CA THR A 328 6.09 -1.15 -15.86
C THR A 328 6.46 0.34 -15.93
N LEU A 329 5.46 1.20 -16.14
CA LEU A 329 5.61 2.66 -16.23
C LEU A 329 6.04 3.30 -14.90
N ALA A 330 5.40 2.87 -13.82
CA ALA A 330 5.65 3.30 -12.46
C ALA A 330 5.35 2.14 -11.49
N TRP A 331 5.64 2.33 -10.21
CA TRP A 331 5.11 1.52 -9.11
C TRP A 331 5.03 2.37 -7.84
N ALA A 332 4.14 2.06 -6.90
CA ALA A 332 4.16 2.67 -5.56
C ALA A 332 3.76 1.74 -4.41
N VAL A 333 4.20 2.08 -3.19
CA VAL A 333 3.94 1.32 -1.95
C VAL A 333 3.80 2.26 -0.75
N ALA A 334 2.91 1.90 0.20
CA ALA A 334 2.81 2.58 1.49
C ALA A 334 3.93 2.12 2.45
N CYS A 335 4.60 3.05 3.12
CA CYS A 335 5.74 2.78 4.00
C CYS A 335 5.38 2.85 5.49
N GLU A 336 4.74 3.96 5.87
CA GLU A 336 4.45 4.33 7.26
C GLU A 336 2.95 4.58 7.40
N ARG A 337 2.39 4.15 8.52
CA ARG A 337 0.96 4.29 8.85
C ARG A 337 0.78 5.09 10.14
N ASP A 338 -0.34 5.81 10.26
CA ASP A 338 -0.75 6.41 11.53
C ASP A 338 -1.35 5.37 12.49
N GLN A 339 -1.70 5.81 13.70
CA GLN A 339 -2.31 4.93 14.72
C GLN A 339 -3.68 4.38 14.32
N TRP A 340 -4.29 4.87 13.23
CA TRP A 340 -5.50 4.33 12.64
C TRP A 340 -5.22 3.41 11.43
N GLY A 341 -3.95 3.15 11.11
CA GLY A 341 -3.50 2.27 10.02
C GLY A 341 -3.53 2.91 8.63
N ARG A 342 -3.90 4.19 8.53
CA ARG A 342 -3.91 4.95 7.27
C ARG A 342 -2.48 5.29 6.87
N ALA A 343 -2.15 5.20 5.58
CA ALA A 343 -0.84 5.60 5.09
C ALA A 343 -0.56 7.10 5.35
N ILE A 344 0.63 7.39 5.89
CA ILE A 344 1.18 8.74 6.09
C ILE A 344 2.50 8.98 5.34
N ALA A 345 3.21 7.92 4.96
CA ALA A 345 4.26 8.00 3.94
C ALA A 345 4.14 6.86 2.94
N GLY A 346 4.50 7.15 1.68
CA GLY A 346 4.66 6.16 0.62
C GLY A 346 5.82 6.50 -0.31
N HIS A 347 6.27 5.51 -1.07
CA HIS A 347 7.32 5.63 -2.08
C HIS A 347 6.69 5.40 -3.45
N VAL A 348 6.91 6.32 -4.39
CA VAL A 348 6.50 6.24 -5.80
C VAL A 348 7.75 6.25 -6.67
N ASN A 349 7.90 5.26 -7.54
CA ASN A 349 8.96 5.23 -8.55
C ASN A 349 8.35 5.40 -9.96
N VAL A 350 8.96 6.24 -10.80
CA VAL A 350 8.52 6.45 -12.19
C VAL A 350 9.68 6.22 -13.15
N ALA A 351 9.50 5.29 -14.11
CA ALA A 351 10.57 4.88 -15.01
C ALA A 351 10.93 6.01 -16.00
N PRO A 352 12.19 6.48 -16.07
CA PRO A 352 12.56 7.67 -16.86
C PRO A 352 12.26 7.56 -18.35
N ARG A 353 12.30 6.33 -18.89
CA ARG A 353 11.98 6.00 -20.30
C ARG A 353 10.53 6.27 -20.71
N HIS A 354 9.61 6.32 -19.75
CA HIS A 354 8.18 6.54 -20.01
C HIS A 354 7.74 8.00 -19.77
N LEU A 355 8.67 8.89 -19.40
CA LEU A 355 8.45 10.33 -19.27
C LEU A 355 8.55 11.05 -20.63
N THR A 356 7.80 10.59 -21.65
CA THR A 356 7.75 11.19 -22.99
C THR A 356 6.56 12.16 -23.16
N ALA A 357 6.44 12.80 -24.32
CA ALA A 357 5.33 13.72 -24.61
C ALA A 357 4.05 12.98 -25.06
N GLU A 358 4.20 11.84 -25.73
CA GLU A 358 3.10 11.00 -26.22
C GLU A 358 2.40 10.24 -25.09
N ALA A 359 3.12 10.00 -23.99
CA ALA A 359 2.67 9.16 -22.88
C ALA A 359 1.86 9.91 -21.79
N GLU A 360 1.66 11.23 -21.87
CA GLU A 360 1.14 12.03 -20.74
C GLU A 360 -0.22 11.53 -20.19
N THR A 361 -1.14 11.04 -21.03
CA THR A 361 -2.44 10.52 -20.58
C THR A 361 -2.31 9.18 -19.87
N LEU A 362 -1.56 8.23 -20.45
CA LEU A 362 -1.31 6.92 -19.86
C LEU A 362 -0.54 7.04 -18.55
N LEU A 363 0.51 7.88 -18.53
CA LEU A 363 1.28 8.20 -17.32
C LEU A 363 0.38 8.78 -16.22
N SER A 364 -0.53 9.70 -16.56
CA SER A 364 -1.47 10.29 -15.58
C SER A 364 -2.42 9.22 -14.99
N ALA A 365 -2.92 8.30 -15.82
CA ALA A 365 -3.75 7.19 -15.35
C ALA A 365 -2.97 6.23 -14.45
N THR A 366 -1.74 5.84 -14.84
CA THR A 366 -0.87 5.01 -14.01
C THR A 366 -0.53 5.69 -12.69
N LEU A 367 -0.20 6.99 -12.66
CA LEU A 367 0.11 7.69 -11.40
C LEU A 367 -1.10 7.75 -10.44
N ILE A 368 -2.32 7.83 -10.95
CA ILE A 368 -3.53 7.72 -10.12
C ILE A 368 -3.69 6.28 -9.57
N HIS A 369 -3.49 5.26 -10.42
CA HIS A 369 -3.50 3.85 -10.02
C HIS A 369 -2.49 3.53 -8.90
N GLU A 370 -1.22 3.89 -9.09
CA GLU A 370 -0.16 3.66 -8.09
C GLU A 370 -0.45 4.35 -6.76
N VAL A 371 -0.91 5.61 -6.79
CA VAL A 371 -1.23 6.35 -5.55
C VAL A 371 -2.50 5.80 -4.88
N MET A 372 -3.42 5.13 -5.59
CA MET A 372 -4.52 4.40 -4.95
C MET A 372 -4.06 3.19 -4.15
N HIS A 373 -3.02 2.46 -4.59
CA HIS A 373 -2.39 1.43 -3.76
C HIS A 373 -1.83 2.03 -2.45
N VAL A 374 -1.08 3.14 -2.54
CA VAL A 374 -0.56 3.85 -1.35
C VAL A 374 -1.67 4.31 -0.41
N LEU A 375 -2.76 4.86 -0.95
CA LEU A 375 -3.87 5.40 -0.14
C LEU A 375 -4.67 4.31 0.57
N GLY A 376 -4.79 3.10 0.00
CA GLY A 376 -5.43 1.97 0.68
C GLY A 376 -5.94 0.82 -0.20
N PHE A 377 -5.76 0.85 -1.51
CA PHE A 377 -6.14 -0.26 -2.40
C PHE A 377 -5.05 -1.35 -2.40
N ASP A 378 -4.90 -2.06 -1.29
CA ASP A 378 -3.83 -3.04 -1.10
C ASP A 378 -4.23 -4.10 -0.04
N PRO A 379 -3.90 -5.40 -0.19
CA PRO A 379 -4.25 -6.43 0.77
C PRO A 379 -3.72 -6.22 2.20
N HIS A 380 -2.56 -5.56 2.38
CA HIS A 380 -2.07 -5.20 3.71
C HIS A 380 -2.89 -4.03 4.28
N ALA A 381 -3.17 -3.01 3.47
CA ALA A 381 -4.05 -1.90 3.85
C ALA A 381 -5.46 -2.38 4.28
N PHE A 382 -6.03 -3.38 3.60
CA PHE A 382 -7.34 -3.96 3.95
C PHE A 382 -7.38 -4.49 5.40
N ALA A 383 -6.29 -5.02 5.94
CA ALA A 383 -6.21 -5.50 7.33
C ALA A 383 -6.35 -4.38 8.39
N HIS A 384 -6.26 -3.11 7.97
CA HIS A 384 -6.35 -1.94 8.84
C HIS A 384 -7.60 -1.07 8.60
N PHE A 385 -8.47 -1.45 7.66
CA PHE A 385 -9.72 -0.72 7.38
C PHE A 385 -10.64 -0.69 8.60
N ARG A 386 -11.43 0.39 8.74
CA ARG A 386 -12.22 0.67 9.94
C ARG A 386 -13.70 0.85 9.66
N ASP A 387 -14.51 0.45 10.63
CA ASP A 387 -15.95 0.70 10.64
C ASP A 387 -16.27 2.17 10.94
N GLU A 388 -17.54 2.52 10.82
CA GLU A 388 -18.09 3.84 11.12
C GLU A 388 -17.86 4.26 12.60
N ARG A 389 -17.54 3.30 13.48
CA ARG A 389 -17.17 3.51 14.89
C ARG A 389 -15.64 3.65 15.09
N LYS A 390 -14.82 3.60 14.03
CA LYS A 390 -13.33 3.58 14.02
C LYS A 390 -12.67 2.32 14.59
N ARG A 391 -13.40 1.22 14.74
CA ARG A 391 -12.85 -0.09 15.12
C ARG A 391 -12.34 -0.81 13.87
N ARG A 392 -11.32 -1.66 13.98
CA ARG A 392 -10.84 -2.48 12.86
C ARG A 392 -11.96 -3.38 12.32
N ARG A 393 -12.19 -3.41 11.00
CA ARG A 393 -13.19 -4.30 10.37
C ARG A 393 -12.70 -5.74 10.46
N SER A 394 -13.52 -6.64 11.01
CA SER A 394 -13.22 -8.07 11.11
C SER A 394 -13.28 -8.81 9.77
N GLN A 395 -13.92 -8.21 8.76
CA GLN A 395 -14.07 -8.76 7.42
C GLN A 395 -14.11 -7.59 6.43
N VAL A 396 -13.28 -7.67 5.39
CA VAL A 396 -13.13 -6.68 4.31
C VAL A 396 -13.21 -7.39 2.98
N THR A 397 -12.44 -8.48 2.87
CA THR A 397 -12.55 -9.50 1.85
C THR A 397 -13.17 -10.78 2.41
N GLU A 398 -13.92 -11.50 1.58
CA GLU A 398 -14.38 -12.87 1.82
C GLU A 398 -13.88 -13.75 0.68
N GLN A 399 -13.34 -14.94 0.99
CA GLN A 399 -12.92 -15.91 -0.03
C GLN A 399 -13.89 -17.10 -0.07
N VAL A 400 -14.59 -17.26 -1.18
CA VAL A 400 -15.71 -18.21 -1.32
C VAL A 400 -15.53 -19.10 -2.55
N MET A 401 -15.87 -20.38 -2.42
CA MET A 401 -15.98 -21.28 -3.58
C MET A 401 -17.24 -20.93 -4.38
N SER A 402 -17.08 -20.48 -5.62
CA SER A 402 -18.22 -20.08 -6.47
C SER A 402 -18.74 -21.28 -7.28
N ASP A 403 -19.84 -21.89 -6.83
CA ASP A 403 -20.50 -23.02 -7.54
C ASP A 403 -20.82 -22.71 -9.01
N LYS A 404 -21.14 -21.45 -9.33
CA LYS A 404 -21.46 -21.01 -10.69
C LYS A 404 -20.23 -20.81 -11.58
N LEU A 405 -19.11 -20.36 -11.01
CA LEU A 405 -17.87 -20.08 -11.78
C LEU A 405 -16.92 -21.27 -11.79
N GLY A 406 -17.01 -22.19 -10.81
CA GLY A 406 -16.10 -23.34 -10.70
C GLY A 406 -14.69 -22.98 -10.21
N ARG A 407 -14.48 -21.77 -9.67
CA ARG A 407 -13.25 -21.33 -8.99
C ARG A 407 -13.51 -20.74 -7.61
N MET A 408 -12.46 -20.68 -6.79
CA MET A 408 -12.43 -19.82 -5.60
C MET A 408 -12.43 -18.37 -6.05
N VAL A 409 -13.13 -17.51 -5.33
CA VAL A 409 -13.21 -16.07 -5.63
C VAL A 409 -12.99 -15.29 -4.34
N THR A 410 -12.15 -14.26 -4.40
CA THR A 410 -12.04 -13.26 -3.33
C THR A 410 -12.98 -12.09 -3.65
N ARG A 411 -13.83 -11.67 -2.70
CA ARG A 411 -14.79 -10.59 -2.86
C ARG A 411 -14.61 -9.52 -1.80
N VAL A 412 -14.63 -8.24 -2.18
CA VAL A 412 -14.80 -7.12 -1.24
C VAL A 412 -16.26 -7.06 -0.81
N VAL A 413 -16.49 -7.11 0.50
CA VAL A 413 -17.82 -7.15 1.14
C VAL A 413 -18.15 -5.85 1.90
N LEU A 414 -17.51 -4.74 1.52
CA LEU A 414 -17.64 -3.44 2.16
C LEU A 414 -18.97 -2.72 1.80
N PRO A 415 -19.59 -1.94 2.72
CA PRO A 415 -20.98 -1.48 2.56
C PRO A 415 -21.24 -0.53 1.38
N ARG A 416 -20.39 0.47 1.15
CA ARG A 416 -20.54 1.41 0.03
C ARG A 416 -20.09 0.78 -1.28
N VAL A 417 -19.06 -0.08 -1.25
CA VAL A 417 -18.65 -0.90 -2.41
C VAL A 417 -19.82 -1.76 -2.89
N LEU A 418 -20.52 -2.45 -1.97
CA LEU A 418 -21.72 -3.22 -2.26
C LEU A 418 -22.83 -2.35 -2.86
N MET A 419 -23.21 -1.27 -2.16
CA MET A 419 -24.24 -0.32 -2.59
C MET A 419 -23.97 0.24 -4.00
N HIS A 420 -22.77 0.78 -4.25
CA HIS A 420 -22.42 1.33 -5.56
C HIS A 420 -22.35 0.25 -6.64
N SER A 421 -21.90 -0.95 -6.33
CA SER A 421 -21.92 -2.07 -7.28
C SER A 421 -23.33 -2.50 -7.64
N ARG A 422 -24.24 -2.65 -6.66
CA ARG A 422 -25.65 -2.97 -6.93
C ARG A 422 -26.32 -1.89 -7.79
N HIS A 423 -26.03 -0.61 -7.53
CA HIS A 423 -26.51 0.50 -8.35
C HIS A 423 -25.88 0.57 -9.76
N HIS A 424 -24.64 0.11 -9.93
CA HIS A 424 -23.96 0.04 -11.24
C HIS A 424 -24.51 -1.11 -12.11
N TYR A 425 -24.49 -2.33 -11.58
CA TYR A 425 -24.97 -3.52 -12.31
C TYR A 425 -26.50 -3.60 -12.38
N GLY A 426 -27.26 -2.83 -11.58
CA GLY A 426 -28.71 -3.02 -11.42
C GLY A 426 -29.04 -4.32 -10.67
N ALA A 427 -28.18 -4.72 -9.73
CA ALA A 427 -28.14 -6.04 -9.10
C ALA A 427 -28.68 -6.03 -7.66
N PHE A 428 -29.88 -5.47 -7.45
CA PHE A 428 -30.49 -5.21 -6.12
C PHE A 428 -30.89 -6.46 -5.30
N SER A 429 -30.39 -7.65 -5.60
CA SER A 429 -30.77 -8.89 -4.90
C SER A 429 -29.76 -9.26 -3.80
N GLU A 430 -30.25 -9.89 -2.72
CA GLU A 430 -29.43 -10.57 -1.70
C GLU A 430 -28.33 -11.49 -2.29
N ASN A 431 -28.55 -12.06 -3.48
CA ASN A 431 -27.58 -12.93 -4.17
C ASN A 431 -26.28 -12.23 -4.62
N PHE A 432 -26.23 -10.90 -4.64
CA PHE A 432 -25.00 -10.15 -4.87
C PHE A 432 -24.31 -9.92 -3.52
N THR A 433 -23.27 -10.69 -3.19
CA THR A 433 -22.64 -10.68 -1.85
C THR A 433 -21.34 -9.88 -1.76
N GLY A 434 -20.77 -9.42 -2.88
CA GLY A 434 -19.51 -8.67 -2.91
C GLY A 434 -19.01 -8.43 -4.34
N LEU A 435 -18.06 -7.50 -4.49
CA LEU A 435 -17.38 -7.22 -5.75
C LEU A 435 -16.07 -8.01 -5.84
N GLU A 436 -15.83 -8.68 -6.96
CA GLU A 436 -14.75 -9.67 -7.08
C GLU A 436 -13.38 -8.97 -7.28
N LEU A 437 -12.35 -9.46 -6.58
CA LEU A 437 -10.95 -9.07 -6.78
C LEU A 437 -10.28 -10.08 -7.72
N GLU A 438 -9.28 -9.59 -8.45
CA GLU A 438 -8.46 -10.33 -9.40
C GLU A 438 -7.79 -11.55 -8.73
N ASP A 439 -7.98 -12.76 -9.27
CA ASP A 439 -7.26 -13.97 -8.89
C ASP A 439 -6.25 -14.44 -9.95
N GLY A 440 -6.19 -13.77 -11.10
CA GLY A 440 -5.15 -13.92 -12.11
C GLY A 440 -3.89 -13.09 -11.82
N GLY A 441 -2.92 -13.22 -12.72
CA GLY A 441 -1.67 -12.44 -12.68
C GLY A 441 -0.63 -12.94 -11.67
N GLY A 442 0.21 -12.02 -11.19
CA GLY A 442 1.25 -12.30 -10.20
C GLY A 442 0.88 -11.84 -8.78
N ARG A 443 1.81 -11.96 -7.83
CA ARG A 443 1.61 -11.48 -6.44
C ARG A 443 1.33 -9.98 -6.33
N GLY A 444 1.80 -9.17 -7.28
CA GLY A 444 1.47 -7.74 -7.36
C GLY A 444 0.12 -7.44 -8.01
N THR A 445 -0.55 -8.44 -8.60
CA THR A 445 -1.81 -8.27 -9.34
C THR A 445 -3.00 -8.86 -8.58
N SER A 446 -2.88 -10.09 -8.10
CA SER A 446 -4.00 -10.77 -7.44
C SER A 446 -4.30 -10.19 -6.06
N GLY A 447 -5.57 -9.94 -5.77
CA GLY A 447 -6.06 -9.36 -4.50
C GLY A 447 -5.81 -7.86 -4.34
N SER A 448 -4.81 -7.29 -5.01
CA SER A 448 -4.54 -5.84 -5.06
C SER A 448 -5.34 -5.11 -6.14
N HIS A 449 -6.12 -5.82 -6.95
CA HIS A 449 -6.85 -5.26 -8.09
C HIS A 449 -8.30 -5.78 -8.16
N TRP A 450 -9.17 -5.01 -8.81
CA TRP A 450 -10.48 -5.48 -9.24
C TRP A 450 -10.38 -6.52 -10.34
N GLU A 451 -11.27 -7.52 -10.27
CA GLU A 451 -11.51 -8.53 -11.31
C GLU A 451 -11.75 -7.88 -12.68
N LYS A 452 -10.83 -8.08 -13.63
CA LYS A 452 -10.93 -7.41 -14.94
C LYS A 452 -12.12 -7.91 -15.76
N ARG A 453 -12.62 -9.14 -15.57
CA ARG A 453 -13.89 -9.60 -16.17
C ARG A 453 -15.04 -8.64 -15.83
N LEU A 454 -15.11 -8.17 -14.59
CA LEU A 454 -16.26 -7.40 -14.09
C LEU A 454 -16.16 -5.89 -14.29
N LEU A 455 -14.95 -5.34 -14.35
CA LEU A 455 -14.74 -3.89 -14.41
C LEU A 455 -13.92 -3.38 -15.62
N MET A 456 -13.29 -4.28 -16.40
CA MET A 456 -12.68 -4.05 -17.73
C MET A 456 -11.66 -2.90 -17.90
N ASN A 457 -12.15 -1.66 -18.00
CA ASN A 457 -11.34 -0.44 -18.15
C ASN A 457 -11.35 0.43 -16.89
N GLU A 458 -11.86 -0.07 -15.77
CA GLU A 458 -11.70 0.59 -14.47
C GLU A 458 -10.22 0.64 -14.08
N ILE A 459 -9.79 1.77 -13.51
CA ILE A 459 -8.39 2.12 -13.29
C ILE A 459 -7.65 1.14 -12.36
N MET A 460 -8.33 0.49 -11.41
CA MET A 460 -7.76 -0.50 -10.48
C MET A 460 -7.97 -1.95 -10.93
N THR A 461 -8.26 -2.20 -12.21
CA THR A 461 -8.03 -3.53 -12.80
C THR A 461 -6.54 -3.75 -13.04
N GLY A 462 -6.09 -5.02 -13.16
CA GLY A 462 -4.66 -5.37 -13.34
C GLY A 462 -3.98 -4.92 -14.66
N SER A 463 -4.50 -3.89 -15.33
CA SER A 463 -3.92 -3.28 -16.53
C SER A 463 -4.56 -1.89 -16.79
N VAL A 464 -3.74 -0.84 -16.87
CA VAL A 464 -4.19 0.53 -17.17
C VAL A 464 -4.22 0.79 -18.69
N ASP A 465 -5.17 1.59 -19.16
CA ASP A 465 -5.31 2.05 -20.55
C ASP A 465 -5.44 3.59 -20.60
N THR A 466 -5.17 4.17 -21.76
CA THR A 466 -5.47 5.56 -22.15
C THR A 466 -6.93 5.99 -21.93
N ARG A 467 -7.86 5.04 -21.80
CA ARG A 467 -9.28 5.26 -21.47
C ARG A 467 -9.68 4.59 -20.14
N SER A 468 -8.75 4.46 -19.20
CA SER A 468 -9.08 4.02 -17.84
C SER A 468 -9.99 5.00 -17.13
N VAL A 469 -10.95 4.49 -16.34
CA VAL A 469 -11.96 5.29 -15.62
C VAL A 469 -11.91 5.04 -14.12
N VAL A 470 -12.06 6.10 -13.31
CA VAL A 470 -12.19 5.98 -11.85
C VAL A 470 -13.64 5.73 -11.47
N SER A 471 -13.99 4.51 -11.09
CA SER A 471 -15.36 4.17 -10.71
C SER A 471 -15.75 4.68 -9.32
N LYS A 472 -17.07 4.75 -9.10
CA LYS A 472 -17.63 4.94 -7.75
C LYS A 472 -17.29 3.78 -6.81
N MET A 473 -17.04 2.57 -7.31
CA MET A 473 -16.68 1.40 -6.50
C MET A 473 -15.27 1.54 -5.90
N THR A 474 -14.31 2.06 -6.66
CA THR A 474 -12.96 2.37 -6.17
C THR A 474 -12.96 3.52 -5.16
N LEU A 475 -13.68 4.61 -5.43
CA LEU A 475 -13.86 5.68 -4.45
C LEU A 475 -14.60 5.20 -3.19
N ALA A 476 -15.56 4.29 -3.32
CA ALA A 476 -16.28 3.70 -2.21
C ALA A 476 -15.41 2.80 -1.34
N LEU A 477 -14.48 2.04 -1.93
CA LEU A 477 -13.49 1.25 -1.19
C LEU A 477 -12.60 2.16 -0.32
N LEU A 478 -12.17 3.30 -0.88
CA LEU A 478 -11.41 4.30 -0.12
C LEU A 478 -12.26 4.95 0.99
N GLU A 479 -13.55 5.22 0.80
CA GLU A 479 -14.40 5.69 1.91
C GLU A 479 -14.67 4.62 2.98
N ASP A 480 -14.95 3.37 2.58
CA ASP A 480 -15.22 2.25 3.47
C ASP A 480 -14.00 1.81 4.31
N SER A 481 -12.80 2.27 3.96
CA SER A 481 -11.60 2.20 4.83
C SER A 481 -11.78 2.94 6.17
N GLY A 482 -12.74 3.87 6.24
CA GLY A 482 -12.97 4.78 7.36
C GLY A 482 -12.05 6.00 7.37
N TRP A 483 -10.92 5.94 6.66
CA TRP A 483 -9.90 6.99 6.62
C TRP A 483 -10.37 8.22 5.83
N TYR A 484 -10.88 8.01 4.62
CA TYR A 484 -11.28 9.08 3.72
C TYR A 484 -12.78 9.39 3.80
N LYS A 485 -13.22 10.41 3.07
CA LYS A 485 -14.59 10.62 2.60
C LYS A 485 -14.49 10.95 1.12
N ALA A 486 -15.23 10.26 0.28
CA ALA A 486 -15.10 10.35 -1.16
C ALA A 486 -16.04 11.38 -1.77
N ASN A 487 -15.56 12.11 -2.76
CA ASN A 487 -16.36 12.98 -3.61
C ASN A 487 -16.80 12.21 -4.86
N TYR A 488 -17.94 11.53 -4.78
CA TYR A 488 -18.51 10.75 -5.90
C TYR A 488 -18.92 11.58 -7.13
N SER A 489 -18.76 12.92 -7.12
CA SER A 489 -18.84 13.75 -8.34
C SER A 489 -17.55 13.75 -9.16
N MET A 490 -16.44 13.23 -8.61
CA MET A 490 -15.15 13.05 -9.29
C MET A 490 -15.02 11.65 -9.91
N ALA A 491 -16.00 10.76 -9.71
CA ALA A 491 -16.03 9.45 -10.35
C ALA A 491 -16.46 9.58 -11.81
N ASP A 492 -15.72 8.91 -12.68
CA ASP A 492 -16.03 8.76 -14.10
C ASP A 492 -17.24 7.85 -14.32
N HIS A 493 -17.76 7.86 -15.55
CA HIS A 493 -18.83 6.99 -15.95
C HIS A 493 -18.28 5.66 -16.50
N LEU A 494 -18.42 4.58 -15.72
CA LEU A 494 -18.17 3.23 -16.19
C LEU A 494 -19.42 2.69 -16.91
N ASP A 495 -19.28 2.34 -18.19
CA ASP A 495 -20.36 1.69 -18.96
C ASP A 495 -20.32 0.16 -18.85
N TRP A 496 -19.15 -0.44 -18.61
CA TRP A 496 -18.98 -1.90 -18.64
C TRP A 496 -19.79 -2.60 -17.55
N GLY A 497 -20.64 -3.56 -17.94
CA GLY A 497 -21.52 -4.32 -17.03
C GLY A 497 -22.72 -3.52 -16.52
N ARG A 498 -22.87 -2.24 -16.90
CA ARG A 498 -23.92 -1.37 -16.37
C ARG A 498 -25.32 -1.92 -16.69
N ASN A 499 -26.19 -1.95 -15.68
CA ASN A 499 -27.55 -2.49 -15.72
C ASN A 499 -27.70 -3.95 -16.23
N GLN A 500 -26.64 -4.78 -16.25
CA GLN A 500 -26.71 -6.17 -16.74
C GLN A 500 -27.29 -7.19 -15.71
N GLY A 501 -27.55 -6.76 -14.48
CA GLY A 501 -28.15 -7.54 -13.41
C GLY A 501 -27.21 -8.55 -12.74
N THR A 502 -27.71 -9.23 -11.71
CA THR A 502 -26.93 -10.18 -10.88
C THR A 502 -26.37 -11.39 -11.66
N GLU A 503 -26.93 -11.71 -12.84
CA GLU A 503 -26.39 -12.76 -13.71
C GLU A 503 -25.00 -12.37 -14.24
N PHE A 504 -24.77 -11.11 -14.64
CA PHE A 504 -23.49 -10.66 -15.19
C PHE A 504 -22.34 -10.90 -14.23
N VAL A 505 -22.53 -10.55 -12.96
CA VAL A 505 -21.53 -10.73 -11.90
C VAL A 505 -21.33 -12.21 -11.58
N THR A 506 -22.43 -12.95 -11.37
CA THR A 506 -22.37 -14.27 -10.74
C THR A 506 -22.26 -15.46 -11.70
N THR A 507 -22.32 -15.25 -13.02
CA THR A 507 -22.26 -16.34 -14.02
C THR A 507 -21.04 -16.23 -14.94
N PRO A 508 -20.53 -17.36 -15.48
CA PRO A 508 -19.45 -17.33 -16.45
C PRO A 508 -19.83 -16.54 -17.70
N CYS A 509 -18.87 -15.83 -18.28
CA CYS A 509 -19.11 -14.85 -19.34
C CYS A 509 -19.65 -15.43 -20.65
N ASN A 510 -19.55 -16.75 -20.87
CA ASN A 510 -20.19 -17.40 -22.02
C ASN A 510 -21.74 -17.45 -21.92
N LEU A 511 -22.31 -17.15 -20.76
CA LEU A 511 -23.76 -16.98 -20.55
C LEU A 511 -24.23 -15.51 -20.65
N TRP A 512 -23.31 -14.56 -20.84
CA TRP A 512 -23.65 -13.14 -21.01
C TRP A 512 -24.33 -12.86 -22.36
N LYS A 513 -25.02 -11.73 -22.42
CA LYS A 513 -25.95 -11.35 -23.49
C LYS A 513 -25.44 -10.10 -24.23
N GLY A 514 -25.86 -9.94 -25.48
CA GLY A 514 -25.48 -8.79 -26.31
C GLY A 514 -23.96 -8.73 -26.56
N ALA A 515 -23.42 -7.51 -26.68
CA ALA A 515 -22.03 -7.27 -27.07
C ALA A 515 -20.98 -7.56 -25.97
N TYR A 516 -21.40 -7.99 -24.78
CA TYR A 516 -20.50 -8.44 -23.71
C TYR A 516 -19.89 -9.83 -23.97
N HIS A 517 -20.42 -10.61 -24.90
CA HIS A 517 -19.91 -11.94 -25.25
C HIS A 517 -19.94 -12.18 -26.77
N CYS A 518 -18.91 -12.84 -27.30
CA CYS A 518 -18.78 -13.22 -28.70
C CYS A 518 -18.16 -14.62 -28.84
N ASN A 519 -18.58 -15.38 -29.85
CA ASN A 519 -18.28 -16.82 -29.97
C ASN A 519 -17.61 -17.24 -31.30
N THR A 520 -17.33 -16.32 -32.22
CA THR A 520 -16.66 -16.60 -33.50
C THR A 520 -15.79 -15.43 -33.95
N THR A 521 -14.63 -15.74 -34.55
CA THR A 521 -13.74 -14.76 -35.19
C THR A 521 -14.23 -14.31 -36.57
N GLN A 522 -15.26 -14.96 -37.13
CA GLN A 522 -15.73 -14.72 -38.50
C GLN A 522 -16.75 -13.57 -38.63
N MET A 523 -17.23 -13.02 -37.51
CA MET A 523 -18.20 -11.92 -37.51
C MET A 523 -17.59 -10.70 -36.81
N SER A 524 -17.71 -9.52 -37.43
CA SER A 524 -17.59 -8.27 -36.69
C SER A 524 -18.86 -8.06 -35.85
N GLY A 525 -18.76 -7.20 -34.84
CA GLY A 525 -19.87 -6.76 -34.00
C GLY A 525 -19.74 -5.28 -33.66
N CYS A 526 -20.55 -4.85 -32.70
CA CYS A 526 -20.40 -3.56 -32.06
C CYS A 526 -19.76 -3.73 -30.68
N THR A 527 -19.00 -2.74 -30.21
CA THR A 527 -18.59 -2.68 -28.80
C THR A 527 -19.80 -2.58 -27.87
N TYR A 528 -19.61 -2.95 -26.60
CA TYR A 528 -20.66 -2.95 -25.59
C TYR A 528 -21.35 -1.58 -25.39
N ASN A 529 -20.59 -0.48 -25.51
CA ASN A 529 -21.10 0.90 -25.47
C ASN A 529 -21.54 1.45 -26.85
N ARG A 530 -21.48 0.62 -27.90
CA ARG A 530 -21.80 0.93 -29.30
C ARG A 530 -21.00 2.09 -29.90
N GLU A 531 -19.89 2.52 -29.31
CA GLU A 531 -19.09 3.62 -29.85
C GLU A 531 -18.22 3.24 -31.05
N ALA A 532 -17.95 1.94 -31.25
CA ALA A 532 -17.15 1.45 -32.36
C ALA A 532 -17.66 0.13 -32.92
N GLU A 533 -17.35 -0.11 -34.19
CA GLU A 533 -17.29 -1.45 -34.76
C GLU A 533 -16.09 -2.22 -34.18
N GLY A 534 -16.26 -3.52 -33.99
CA GLY A 534 -15.25 -4.37 -33.37
C GLY A 534 -15.25 -5.81 -33.86
N TYR A 535 -14.30 -6.57 -33.34
CA TYR A 535 -14.08 -7.98 -33.64
C TYR A 535 -14.02 -8.82 -32.37
N CYS A 536 -14.08 -10.14 -32.52
CA CYS A 536 -13.96 -11.09 -31.43
C CYS A 536 -12.53 -11.68 -31.37
N PRO A 537 -11.66 -11.27 -30.43
CA PRO A 537 -10.30 -11.80 -30.30
C PRO A 537 -10.31 -13.17 -29.59
N ILE A 538 -10.53 -14.24 -30.36
CA ILE A 538 -10.43 -15.63 -29.88
C ILE A 538 -9.03 -16.17 -30.19
N VAL A 539 -8.29 -16.52 -29.16
CA VAL A 539 -6.93 -17.06 -29.22
C VAL A 539 -6.96 -18.58 -29.03
N SER A 540 -5.99 -19.29 -29.63
CA SER A 540 -5.74 -20.71 -29.37
C SER A 540 -4.39 -20.86 -28.67
N TYR A 541 -4.41 -21.37 -27.44
CA TYR A 541 -3.25 -21.52 -26.57
C TYR A 541 -2.50 -22.83 -26.87
N SER A 542 -1.22 -22.88 -26.48
CA SER A 542 -0.35 -24.05 -26.65
C SER A 542 -0.71 -25.22 -25.73
N GLY A 543 -1.47 -24.96 -24.66
CA GLY A 543 -2.03 -25.94 -23.74
C GLY A 543 -3.50 -25.66 -23.43
N ASP A 544 -4.11 -26.63 -22.76
CA ASP A 544 -5.48 -26.56 -22.24
C ASP A 544 -5.65 -25.44 -21.20
N LEU A 545 -6.76 -24.69 -21.27
CA LEU A 545 -7.14 -23.69 -20.27
C LEU A 545 -7.63 -24.34 -18.96
N PRO A 546 -7.66 -23.61 -17.82
CA PRO A 546 -8.31 -24.07 -16.59
C PRO A 546 -9.76 -24.52 -16.84
N GLN A 547 -10.27 -25.53 -16.14
CA GLN A 547 -11.58 -26.13 -16.43
C GLN A 547 -12.73 -25.10 -16.40
N TRP A 548 -12.66 -24.12 -15.51
CA TRP A 548 -13.63 -23.03 -15.38
C TRP A 548 -13.56 -21.97 -16.51
N ALA A 549 -12.44 -21.89 -17.23
CA ALA A 549 -12.23 -20.96 -18.36
C ALA A 549 -12.53 -21.58 -19.74
N ARG A 550 -12.99 -22.84 -19.79
CA ARG A 550 -13.24 -23.58 -21.05
C ARG A 550 -14.60 -23.21 -21.65
N TYR A 551 -14.70 -22.02 -22.22
CA TYR A 551 -15.92 -21.53 -22.86
C TYR A 551 -16.21 -22.15 -24.25
N PHE A 552 -15.20 -22.77 -24.86
CA PHE A 552 -15.26 -23.34 -26.21
C PHE A 552 -15.16 -24.86 -26.22
N SER A 553 -15.62 -25.49 -27.31
CA SER A 553 -15.50 -26.94 -27.52
C SER A 553 -14.06 -27.42 -27.72
N GLN A 554 -13.13 -26.53 -28.06
CA GLN A 554 -11.70 -26.76 -27.94
C GLN A 554 -11.20 -26.21 -26.60
N ALA A 555 -10.67 -27.09 -25.75
CA ALA A 555 -10.25 -26.76 -24.38
C ALA A 555 -9.06 -25.79 -24.29
N ASN A 556 -8.35 -25.54 -25.39
CA ASN A 556 -7.26 -24.58 -25.51
C ASN A 556 -7.68 -23.24 -26.15
N LYS A 557 -8.98 -22.93 -26.26
CA LYS A 557 -9.47 -21.65 -26.81
C LYS A 557 -10.16 -20.79 -25.77
N GLY A 558 -9.89 -19.49 -25.87
CA GLY A 558 -10.50 -18.45 -25.04
C GLY A 558 -10.20 -17.06 -25.59
N GLY A 559 -10.57 -16.03 -24.86
CA GLY A 559 -10.25 -14.63 -25.12
C GLY A 559 -8.81 -14.31 -24.76
N GLN A 560 -8.28 -13.23 -25.35
CA GLN A 560 -6.85 -12.90 -25.32
C GLN A 560 -6.26 -12.60 -23.93
N SER A 561 -7.06 -12.11 -22.97
CA SER A 561 -6.59 -11.68 -21.65
C SER A 561 -6.95 -12.68 -20.55
N SER A 562 -5.94 -13.15 -19.81
CA SER A 562 -6.11 -14.03 -18.66
C SER A 562 -6.75 -13.34 -17.45
N LEU A 563 -6.49 -12.03 -17.27
CA LEU A 563 -7.11 -11.21 -16.22
C LEU A 563 -8.61 -11.02 -16.46
N ALA A 564 -9.03 -10.99 -17.73
CA ALA A 564 -10.45 -10.99 -18.08
C ALA A 564 -11.04 -12.42 -18.11
N ASP A 565 -10.59 -13.34 -17.26
CA ASP A 565 -11.01 -14.76 -17.17
C ASP A 565 -10.90 -15.57 -18.48
N TYR A 566 -10.14 -15.10 -19.49
CA TYR A 566 -10.21 -15.59 -20.89
C TYR A 566 -11.59 -15.42 -21.54
N CYS A 567 -12.37 -14.43 -21.12
CA CYS A 567 -13.65 -14.06 -21.72
C CYS A 567 -13.49 -13.45 -23.12
N THR A 568 -14.37 -13.84 -24.04
CA THR A 568 -14.42 -13.31 -25.41
C THR A 568 -15.52 -12.27 -25.57
N TYR A 569 -15.14 -11.02 -25.77
CA TYR A 569 -16.03 -9.85 -25.94
C TYR A 569 -15.61 -9.03 -27.16
N PHE A 570 -16.47 -8.13 -27.66
CA PHE A 570 -16.13 -7.32 -28.83
C PHE A 570 -15.15 -6.19 -28.49
N VAL A 571 -13.96 -6.24 -29.09
CA VAL A 571 -12.91 -5.21 -29.02
C VAL A 571 -12.98 -4.33 -30.26
N ALA A 572 -12.89 -3.01 -30.10
CA ALA A 572 -12.91 -2.05 -31.21
C ALA A 572 -11.79 -2.31 -32.22
N TYR A 573 -12.07 -2.11 -33.51
CA TYR A 573 -11.00 -1.91 -34.49
C TYR A 573 -10.32 -0.55 -34.27
N SER A 574 -9.04 -0.43 -34.58
CA SER A 574 -8.29 0.84 -34.46
C SER A 574 -8.84 1.95 -35.38
N ASP A 575 -9.47 1.58 -36.50
CA ASP A 575 -10.21 2.46 -37.42
C ASP A 575 -11.75 2.36 -37.28
N GLY A 576 -12.24 1.56 -36.33
CA GLY A 576 -13.67 1.22 -36.18
C GLY A 576 -14.53 2.23 -35.43
N SER A 577 -13.97 3.34 -34.99
CA SER A 577 -14.69 4.39 -34.25
C SER A 577 -15.92 4.89 -35.03
N CYS A 578 -17.08 4.97 -34.36
CA CYS A 578 -18.26 5.66 -34.90
C CYS A 578 -18.32 7.12 -34.45
N THR A 579 -17.73 7.45 -33.30
CA THR A 579 -17.91 8.74 -32.60
C THR A 579 -16.89 9.79 -32.97
N ASP A 580 -15.63 9.40 -33.17
CA ASP A 580 -14.53 10.28 -33.58
C ASP A 580 -14.22 10.11 -35.08
N THR A 581 -14.33 11.19 -35.85
CA THR A 581 -14.06 11.21 -37.29
C THR A 581 -12.57 11.23 -37.66
N ASN A 582 -11.67 11.40 -36.69
CA ASN A 582 -10.22 11.50 -36.95
C ASN A 582 -9.51 10.14 -36.91
N SER A 583 -9.88 9.28 -35.94
CA SER A 583 -9.43 7.88 -35.88
C SER A 583 -10.20 6.94 -36.82
N ALA A 584 -11.41 7.32 -37.24
CA ALA A 584 -12.29 6.42 -37.97
C ALA A 584 -12.00 6.27 -39.47
N ARG A 585 -12.37 5.08 -39.98
CA ARG A 585 -12.50 4.79 -41.41
C ARG A 585 -13.58 5.66 -42.09
N ALA A 586 -13.31 6.04 -43.34
CA ALA A 586 -14.27 6.79 -44.16
C ALA A 586 -15.60 6.01 -44.36
N PRO A 587 -16.77 6.66 -44.21
CA PRO A 587 -18.06 5.96 -44.20
C PRO A 587 -18.53 5.45 -45.55
N ASP A 588 -19.10 4.24 -45.57
CA ASP A 588 -19.62 3.61 -46.77
C ASP A 588 -21.02 4.14 -47.14
N ARG A 589 -21.06 4.98 -48.17
CA ARG A 589 -22.27 5.56 -48.76
C ARG A 589 -23.19 4.54 -49.45
N MET A 590 -22.71 3.33 -49.71
CA MET A 590 -23.50 2.21 -50.23
C MET A 590 -24.23 1.46 -49.12
N LEU A 591 -23.73 1.50 -47.89
CA LEU A 591 -24.41 0.98 -46.69
C LEU A 591 -25.25 2.07 -45.98
N GLY A 592 -24.97 3.35 -46.28
CA GLY A 592 -25.70 4.51 -45.77
C GLY A 592 -25.14 5.05 -44.45
N GLU A 593 -23.88 4.73 -44.15
CA GLU A 593 -23.21 5.09 -42.90
C GLU A 593 -22.94 6.60 -42.73
N VAL A 594 -22.87 7.04 -41.47
CA VAL A 594 -22.38 8.36 -41.07
C VAL A 594 -21.61 8.22 -39.74
N ARG A 595 -20.46 8.89 -39.62
CA ARG A 595 -19.64 8.92 -38.38
C ARG A 595 -19.56 10.34 -37.80
N GLY A 596 -19.35 10.44 -36.49
CA GLY A 596 -19.41 11.68 -35.70
C GLY A 596 -20.04 11.45 -34.32
N SER A 597 -20.03 12.45 -33.43
CA SER A 597 -20.38 12.27 -32.01
C SER A 597 -21.78 11.69 -31.74
N SER A 598 -22.76 11.98 -32.61
CA SER A 598 -24.12 11.43 -32.56
C SER A 598 -24.29 10.09 -33.30
N SER A 599 -23.22 9.46 -33.78
CA SER A 599 -23.25 8.14 -34.41
C SER A 599 -22.93 7.02 -33.43
N ARG A 600 -23.53 5.85 -33.65
CA ARG A 600 -23.28 4.61 -32.89
C ARG A 600 -23.32 3.40 -33.81
N CYS A 601 -22.66 2.33 -33.39
CA CYS A 601 -22.60 1.06 -34.10
C CYS A 601 -23.92 0.29 -33.95
N MET A 602 -24.45 -0.19 -35.08
CA MET A 602 -25.66 -1.00 -35.15
C MET A 602 -25.46 -2.14 -36.16
N ALA A 603 -26.08 -3.30 -35.90
CA ALA A 603 -26.08 -4.40 -36.84
C ALA A 603 -26.94 -4.05 -38.06
N SER A 604 -26.43 -4.28 -39.26
CA SER A 604 -27.03 -3.80 -40.51
C SER A 604 -26.78 -4.72 -41.70
N SER A 605 -27.88 -5.07 -42.38
CA SER A 605 -27.86 -5.70 -43.70
C SER A 605 -28.15 -4.70 -44.84
N LEU A 606 -28.21 -3.39 -44.54
CA LEU A 606 -28.52 -2.35 -45.52
C LEU A 606 -27.52 -2.30 -46.69
N VAL A 607 -28.06 -2.20 -47.90
CA VAL A 607 -27.32 -2.00 -49.16
C VAL A 607 -28.16 -1.12 -50.08
N ARG A 608 -27.61 -0.02 -50.63
CA ARG A 608 -28.36 0.86 -51.54
C ARG A 608 -28.92 0.08 -52.73
N THR A 609 -30.20 0.26 -53.02
CA THR A 609 -30.91 -0.48 -54.08
C THR A 609 -30.21 -0.29 -55.43
N GLY A 610 -29.95 -1.40 -56.12
CA GLY A 610 -29.14 -1.45 -57.35
C GLY A 610 -27.73 -2.02 -57.14
N PHE A 611 -27.25 -2.10 -55.90
CA PHE A 611 -25.98 -2.74 -55.53
C PHE A 611 -26.22 -4.08 -54.82
N VAL A 612 -25.22 -4.97 -54.89
CA VAL A 612 -25.23 -6.30 -54.25
C VAL A 612 -24.00 -6.42 -53.35
N ARG A 613 -24.19 -6.76 -52.07
CA ARG A 613 -23.10 -6.99 -51.12
C ARG A 613 -22.41 -8.32 -51.45
N GLY A 614 -21.09 -8.32 -51.56
CA GLY A 614 -20.31 -9.53 -51.89
C GLY A 614 -20.33 -10.64 -50.81
N SER A 615 -20.81 -10.31 -49.60
CA SER A 615 -21.18 -11.29 -48.56
C SER A 615 -22.63 -11.08 -48.16
N ILE A 616 -23.33 -12.19 -47.88
CA ILE A 616 -24.74 -12.25 -47.49
C ILE A 616 -24.90 -12.13 -45.95
N THR A 617 -23.80 -12.17 -45.20
CA THR A 617 -23.80 -12.00 -43.74
C THR A 617 -24.32 -10.63 -43.32
N GLN A 618 -25.13 -10.57 -42.25
CA GLN A 618 -25.34 -9.32 -41.51
C GLN A 618 -23.97 -8.72 -41.17
N GLY A 619 -23.79 -7.43 -41.46
CA GLY A 619 -22.62 -6.68 -41.03
C GLY A 619 -22.99 -5.76 -39.88
N ASN A 620 -22.09 -4.83 -39.59
CA ASN A 620 -22.35 -3.69 -38.72
C ASN A 620 -22.16 -2.41 -39.55
N GLY A 621 -22.30 -1.27 -38.89
CA GLY A 621 -21.91 0.02 -39.43
C GLY A 621 -22.28 1.15 -38.47
N CYS A 622 -21.78 2.34 -38.75
CA CYS A 622 -22.02 3.52 -37.94
C CYS A 622 -23.19 4.35 -38.48
N TYR A 623 -24.20 4.59 -37.65
CA TYR A 623 -25.42 5.32 -38.01
C TYR A 623 -25.71 6.42 -36.98
N GLN A 624 -26.19 7.56 -37.45
CA GLN A 624 -26.59 8.66 -36.56
C GLN A 624 -27.85 8.31 -35.79
N HIS A 625 -27.93 8.75 -34.53
CA HIS A 625 -29.10 8.64 -33.69
C HIS A 625 -29.45 9.97 -33.01
N ARG A 626 -30.70 10.10 -32.55
CA ARG A 626 -31.17 11.18 -31.68
C ARG A 626 -32.31 10.69 -30.80
N CYS A 627 -32.48 11.34 -29.65
CA CYS A 627 -33.49 11.02 -28.66
C CYS A 627 -34.54 12.14 -28.65
N VAL A 628 -35.78 11.85 -29.06
CA VAL A 628 -36.85 12.84 -29.24
C VAL A 628 -38.15 12.30 -28.67
N ASN A 629 -38.80 13.04 -27.77
CA ASN A 629 -40.11 12.71 -27.19
C ASN A 629 -40.21 11.28 -26.62
N ASN A 630 -39.20 10.84 -25.84
CA ASN A 630 -39.03 9.47 -25.33
C ASN A 630 -38.99 8.37 -26.41
N SER A 631 -38.63 8.72 -27.65
CA SER A 631 -38.36 7.77 -28.73
C SER A 631 -36.93 7.91 -29.24
N LEU A 632 -36.38 6.78 -29.69
CA LEU A 632 -35.08 6.71 -30.35
C LEU A 632 -35.33 6.84 -31.85
N GLU A 633 -34.70 7.81 -32.50
CA GLU A 633 -34.70 7.93 -33.94
C GLU A 633 -33.28 7.71 -34.49
N VAL A 634 -33.17 6.99 -35.61
CA VAL A 634 -31.90 6.72 -36.29
C VAL A 634 -31.97 7.14 -37.76
N ALA A 635 -30.83 7.55 -38.32
CA ALA A 635 -30.74 8.08 -39.68
C ALA A 635 -29.86 7.25 -40.60
N VAL A 636 -30.36 7.08 -41.83
CA VAL A 636 -29.65 6.48 -42.97
C VAL A 636 -29.82 7.44 -44.15
N ASP A 637 -28.73 7.85 -44.80
CA ASP A 637 -28.75 8.77 -45.95
C ASP A 637 -29.53 10.10 -45.69
N GLY A 638 -29.54 10.57 -44.43
CA GLY A 638 -30.28 11.74 -43.97
C GLY A 638 -31.78 11.51 -43.67
N ILE A 639 -32.31 10.32 -43.96
CA ILE A 639 -33.69 9.93 -43.67
C ILE A 639 -33.76 9.41 -42.23
N TRP A 640 -34.54 10.07 -41.37
CA TRP A 640 -34.78 9.65 -39.99
C TRP A 640 -35.96 8.67 -39.89
N LYS A 641 -35.83 7.66 -39.02
CA LYS A 641 -36.94 6.77 -38.61
C LYS A 641 -36.91 6.49 -37.12
N VAL A 642 -38.11 6.36 -36.54
CA VAL A 642 -38.32 5.93 -35.16
C VAL A 642 -38.03 4.43 -35.04
N CYS A 643 -37.23 4.06 -34.04
CA CYS A 643 -36.96 2.68 -33.65
C CYS A 643 -38.08 2.12 -32.74
N PRO A 644 -38.34 0.81 -32.76
CA PRO A 644 -39.16 0.17 -31.73
C PRO A 644 -38.54 0.36 -30.33
N GLU A 645 -39.37 0.53 -29.30
CA GLU A 645 -38.91 0.78 -27.93
C GLU A 645 -38.00 -0.33 -27.38
N MET A 646 -38.33 -1.59 -27.68
CA MET A 646 -37.55 -2.79 -27.34
C MET A 646 -36.42 -3.11 -28.34
N GLY A 647 -36.17 -2.23 -29.33
CA GLY A 647 -35.28 -2.50 -30.45
C GLY A 647 -35.89 -3.42 -31.51
N GLY A 648 -35.17 -3.64 -32.61
CA GLY A 648 -35.61 -4.51 -33.70
C GLY A 648 -35.35 -3.94 -35.11
N PRO A 649 -35.75 -4.68 -36.16
CA PRO A 649 -35.45 -4.32 -37.55
C PRO A 649 -36.25 -3.12 -38.05
N VAL A 650 -35.57 -2.21 -38.74
CA VAL A 650 -36.14 -1.05 -39.45
C VAL A 650 -35.56 -0.98 -40.87
N GLN A 651 -36.44 -0.97 -41.87
CA GLN A 651 -36.09 -0.85 -43.29
C GLN A 651 -36.06 0.61 -43.74
N PHE A 652 -35.21 0.97 -44.71
CA PHE A 652 -35.07 2.33 -45.23
C PHE A 652 -35.36 2.41 -46.73
N PRO A 653 -36.08 3.45 -47.22
CA PRO A 653 -36.39 3.58 -48.64
C PRO A 653 -35.11 3.83 -49.45
N GLY A 654 -34.99 3.16 -50.61
CA GLY A 654 -33.77 3.21 -51.44
C GLY A 654 -32.63 2.30 -50.94
N PHE A 655 -32.88 1.49 -49.91
CA PHE A 655 -31.98 0.45 -49.43
C PHE A 655 -32.71 -0.90 -49.40
N ASN A 656 -31.97 -1.96 -49.77
CA ASN A 656 -32.35 -3.35 -49.56
C ASN A 656 -31.82 -3.79 -48.17
N GLY A 657 -32.52 -4.69 -47.49
CA GLY A 657 -32.14 -5.15 -46.14
C GLY A 657 -32.72 -4.27 -45.02
N GLU A 658 -32.13 -4.37 -43.84
CA GLU A 658 -32.65 -3.77 -42.60
C GLU A 658 -31.51 -3.33 -41.66
N LEU A 659 -31.79 -2.28 -40.88
CA LEU A 659 -30.99 -1.83 -39.75
C LEU A 659 -31.61 -2.37 -38.46
N ILE A 660 -30.83 -3.01 -37.60
CA ILE A 660 -31.32 -3.46 -36.29
C ILE A 660 -31.13 -2.32 -35.29
N CYS A 661 -32.22 -1.62 -34.99
CA CYS A 661 -32.26 -0.65 -33.91
C CYS A 661 -31.95 -1.31 -32.56
N PRO A 662 -31.12 -0.68 -31.70
CA PRO A 662 -31.07 -1.03 -30.29
C PRO A 662 -32.37 -0.64 -29.57
N ALA A 663 -32.56 -1.13 -28.36
CA ALA A 663 -33.65 -0.69 -27.49
C ALA A 663 -33.44 0.77 -27.06
N TYR A 664 -34.54 1.48 -26.79
CA TYR A 664 -34.53 2.90 -26.43
C TYR A 664 -33.55 3.20 -25.28
N HIS A 665 -33.54 2.35 -24.25
CA HIS A 665 -32.72 2.53 -23.06
C HIS A 665 -31.21 2.32 -23.29
N GLU A 666 -30.78 1.68 -24.40
CA GLU A 666 -29.35 1.49 -24.70
C GLU A 666 -28.67 2.79 -25.15
N LEU A 667 -29.39 3.69 -25.83
CA LEU A 667 -28.84 4.93 -26.38
C LEU A 667 -29.48 6.21 -25.81
N CYS A 668 -30.75 6.16 -25.42
CA CYS A 668 -31.52 7.29 -24.89
C CYS A 668 -31.85 7.15 -23.40
N GLY A 669 -31.28 6.14 -22.72
CA GLY A 669 -31.47 5.85 -21.30
C GLY A 669 -30.75 6.80 -20.35
N THR A 670 -31.04 8.10 -20.41
CA THR A 670 -30.60 9.08 -19.39
C THR A 670 -31.49 9.08 -18.14
N GLY A 671 -32.70 8.52 -18.25
CA GLY A 671 -33.66 8.36 -17.16
C GLY A 671 -33.70 6.94 -16.61
N LEU A 672 -34.25 6.80 -15.40
CA LEU A 672 -34.42 5.54 -14.67
C LEU A 672 -35.22 4.51 -15.49
N VAL A 673 -34.54 3.48 -15.99
CA VAL A 673 -35.20 2.19 -16.21
C VAL A 673 -35.65 1.71 -14.83
N SER A 674 -36.94 1.42 -14.66
CA SER A 674 -37.50 0.91 -13.40
C SER A 674 -37.05 -0.54 -13.16
N VAL A 675 -35.78 -0.72 -12.77
CA VAL A 675 -35.22 -2.02 -12.44
C VAL A 675 -36.00 -2.63 -11.27
N PRO A 676 -36.55 -3.85 -11.40
CA PRO A 676 -37.23 -4.52 -10.29
C PRO A 676 -36.34 -4.59 -9.04
N GLY A 677 -36.88 -4.17 -7.89
CA GLY A 677 -36.13 -4.09 -6.64
C GLY A 677 -35.35 -2.78 -6.43
N GLN A 678 -35.47 -1.77 -7.30
CA GLN A 678 -34.89 -0.46 -7.03
C GLN A 678 -35.58 0.25 -5.85
N CYS A 679 -34.78 0.83 -4.95
CA CYS A 679 -35.21 1.47 -3.71
C CYS A 679 -35.57 2.97 -3.90
N PRO A 680 -36.43 3.54 -3.04
CA PRO A 680 -36.74 4.98 -3.06
C PRO A 680 -35.47 5.82 -2.92
N ASN A 681 -35.36 6.86 -3.75
CA ASN A 681 -34.25 7.83 -3.78
C ASN A 681 -32.83 7.20 -3.79
N SER A 682 -32.68 5.95 -4.26
CA SER A 682 -31.43 5.17 -4.16
C SER A 682 -30.85 5.16 -2.73
N CYS A 683 -31.74 5.08 -1.72
CA CYS A 683 -31.39 5.13 -0.29
C CYS A 683 -30.52 6.34 0.09
N ASN A 684 -30.63 7.46 -0.66
CA ASN A 684 -29.79 8.66 -0.60
C ASN A 684 -28.27 8.38 -0.56
N PHE A 685 -27.85 7.22 -1.07
CA PHE A 685 -26.50 6.65 -0.91
C PHE A 685 -25.98 6.61 0.55
N GLN A 686 -26.92 6.52 1.51
CA GLN A 686 -26.74 6.39 2.96
C GLN A 686 -27.27 5.04 3.48
N GLY A 687 -27.50 4.09 2.57
CA GLY A 687 -27.91 2.72 2.86
C GLY A 687 -27.80 1.83 1.64
N ASP A 688 -27.68 0.53 1.87
CA ASP A 688 -27.60 -0.48 0.82
C ASP A 688 -29.00 -0.85 0.32
N CYS A 689 -29.16 -1.08 -0.99
CA CYS A 689 -30.46 -1.32 -1.63
C CYS A 689 -30.65 -2.81 -1.92
N VAL A 690 -31.60 -3.44 -1.23
CA VAL A 690 -31.89 -4.88 -1.27
C VAL A 690 -33.37 -5.13 -1.48
N ASP A 691 -33.72 -5.74 -2.62
CA ASP A 691 -35.05 -6.20 -3.00
C ASP A 691 -36.18 -5.17 -2.72
N GLY A 692 -35.90 -3.90 -3.08
CA GLY A 692 -36.80 -2.75 -2.93
C GLY A 692 -36.77 -2.06 -1.55
N ARG A 693 -35.86 -2.44 -0.65
CA ARG A 693 -35.73 -1.91 0.71
C ARG A 693 -34.34 -1.33 0.96
N CYS A 694 -34.29 -0.24 1.72
CA CYS A 694 -33.05 0.36 2.16
C CYS A 694 -32.58 -0.23 3.50
N LEU A 695 -31.33 -0.68 3.54
CA LEU A 695 -30.61 -1.08 4.74
C LEU A 695 -29.65 0.06 5.11
N CYS A 696 -30.12 0.99 5.94
CA CYS A 696 -29.39 2.22 6.24
C CYS A 696 -28.07 1.98 6.99
N PHE A 697 -27.05 2.77 6.67
CA PHE A 697 -25.78 2.78 7.38
C PHE A 697 -25.95 3.39 8.78
N LEU A 698 -25.00 3.11 9.67
CA LEU A 698 -25.07 3.53 11.07
C LEU A 698 -25.25 5.05 11.20
N GLY A 699 -26.27 5.47 11.94
CA GLY A 699 -26.66 6.88 12.12
C GLY A 699 -27.76 7.37 11.16
N PHE A 700 -28.13 6.59 10.14
CA PHE A 700 -29.16 6.94 9.16
C PHE A 700 -30.41 6.06 9.29
N HIS A 701 -31.58 6.61 8.98
CA HIS A 701 -32.89 5.93 9.05
C HIS A 701 -33.95 6.61 8.15
N GLY A 702 -35.21 6.21 8.31
CA GLY A 702 -36.30 6.56 7.40
C GLY A 702 -36.48 5.52 6.31
N LEU A 703 -37.42 5.76 5.39
CA LEU A 703 -37.73 4.81 4.29
C LEU A 703 -36.66 4.78 3.19
N ASP A 704 -35.84 5.83 3.10
CA ASP A 704 -34.82 6.05 2.08
C ASP A 704 -33.47 6.50 2.67
N CYS A 705 -33.24 6.31 3.97
CA CYS A 705 -32.03 6.71 4.69
C CYS A 705 -31.69 8.22 4.66
N SER A 706 -32.67 9.09 4.38
CA SER A 706 -32.48 10.55 4.41
C SER A 706 -32.48 11.16 5.81
N GLU A 707 -33.02 10.47 6.82
CA GLU A 707 -33.08 10.94 8.20
C GLU A 707 -31.81 10.54 8.95
N ARG A 708 -31.31 11.41 9.83
CA ARG A 708 -30.10 11.16 10.63
C ARG A 708 -30.35 11.36 12.12
N SER A 709 -29.85 10.44 12.94
CA SER A 709 -29.87 10.56 14.41
C SER A 709 -28.61 9.96 15.03
N CYS A 710 -28.32 10.39 16.26
CA CYS A 710 -27.14 9.96 17.00
C CYS A 710 -27.31 8.50 17.49
N PRO A 711 -26.51 7.53 17.04
CA PRO A 711 -26.65 6.14 17.47
C PRO A 711 -26.44 6.02 18.97
N ASP A 712 -27.30 5.24 19.63
CA ASP A 712 -27.24 4.93 21.06
C ASP A 712 -27.06 6.18 21.98
N ASN A 713 -27.56 7.35 21.53
CA ASN A 713 -27.33 8.67 22.13
C ASN A 713 -25.84 8.92 22.46
N CYS A 714 -24.97 8.67 21.47
CA CYS A 714 -23.52 8.82 21.58
C CYS A 714 -22.89 7.94 22.69
N ASN A 715 -23.50 6.78 22.96
CA ASN A 715 -23.14 5.81 24.01
C ASN A 715 -22.97 6.41 25.43
N GLY A 716 -23.46 7.64 25.68
CA GLY A 716 -23.19 8.38 26.92
C GLY A 716 -21.77 8.96 27.03
N HIS A 717 -20.94 8.85 25.99
CA HIS A 717 -19.57 9.37 25.88
C HIS A 717 -19.45 10.54 24.89
N GLY A 718 -20.53 11.30 24.75
CA GLY A 718 -20.62 12.45 23.84
C GLY A 718 -21.99 13.14 23.89
N LYS A 719 -22.11 14.24 23.16
CA LYS A 719 -23.35 15.02 23.02
C LYS A 719 -23.92 14.86 21.62
N CYS A 720 -25.21 14.58 21.54
CA CYS A 720 -25.93 14.59 20.26
C CYS A 720 -26.18 16.03 19.81
N LEU A 721 -25.68 16.38 18.62
CA LEU A 721 -25.92 17.66 17.96
C LEU A 721 -27.24 17.64 17.17
N SER A 722 -27.82 18.82 16.95
CA SER A 722 -29.13 18.99 16.27
C SER A 722 -29.21 18.47 14.83
N ASN A 723 -28.08 18.08 14.23
CA ASN A 723 -27.96 17.49 12.89
C ASN A 723 -27.72 15.95 12.91
N GLY A 724 -27.87 15.29 14.06
CA GLY A 724 -27.67 13.84 14.18
C GLY A 724 -26.19 13.40 14.18
N VAL A 725 -25.28 14.29 14.57
CA VAL A 725 -23.84 14.02 14.73
C VAL A 725 -23.48 13.99 16.22
N CYS A 726 -22.61 13.07 16.63
CA CYS A 726 -22.06 13.03 17.99
C CYS A 726 -20.80 13.89 18.14
N GLU A 727 -20.78 14.79 19.13
CA GLU A 727 -19.58 15.44 19.66
C GLU A 727 -19.03 14.56 20.81
N CYS A 728 -17.94 13.82 20.57
CA CYS A 728 -17.39 12.89 21.55
C CYS A 728 -16.57 13.56 22.67
N GLU A 729 -16.55 12.93 23.83
CA GLU A 729 -15.67 13.31 24.95
C GLU A 729 -14.20 12.93 24.67
N ASN A 730 -13.26 13.59 25.36
CA ASN A 730 -11.83 13.30 25.19
C ASN A 730 -11.55 11.83 25.51
N GLY A 731 -10.82 11.14 24.62
CA GLY A 731 -10.54 9.70 24.75
C GLY A 731 -11.56 8.79 24.05
N PHE A 732 -12.63 9.32 23.45
CA PHE A 732 -13.60 8.56 22.67
C PHE A 732 -13.70 9.05 21.21
N SER A 733 -14.07 8.16 20.29
CA SER A 733 -14.30 8.48 18.88
C SER A 733 -15.22 7.47 18.18
N GLY A 734 -15.40 7.63 16.87
CA GLY A 734 -16.43 6.94 16.08
C GLY A 734 -17.73 7.74 15.98
N ILE A 735 -18.61 7.38 15.03
CA ILE A 735 -19.88 8.08 14.77
C ILE A 735 -20.84 8.10 15.97
N ASP A 736 -20.62 7.21 16.94
CA ASP A 736 -21.43 7.02 18.14
C ASP A 736 -20.64 7.15 19.45
N CYS A 737 -19.37 7.56 19.39
CA CYS A 737 -18.45 7.67 20.52
C CYS A 737 -18.22 6.37 21.32
N SER A 738 -18.49 5.18 20.75
CA SER A 738 -18.31 3.90 21.46
C SER A 738 -16.86 3.42 21.56
N THR A 739 -15.94 3.98 20.78
CA THR A 739 -14.57 3.46 20.63
C THR A 739 -13.57 4.30 21.40
N ALA A 740 -12.83 3.66 22.31
CA ALA A 740 -11.74 4.30 23.04
C ALA A 740 -10.55 4.62 22.13
N VAL A 741 -9.96 5.78 22.33
CA VAL A 741 -8.74 6.25 21.66
C VAL A 741 -7.54 5.89 22.53
N CYS A 742 -6.52 5.28 21.93
CA CYS A 742 -5.27 4.95 22.60
C CYS A 742 -4.49 6.21 22.98
N ASP A 743 -3.52 6.08 23.89
CA ASP A 743 -2.58 7.17 24.16
C ASP A 743 -1.88 7.61 22.87
N GLU A 744 -1.71 8.92 22.73
CA GLU A 744 -0.98 9.60 21.68
C GLU A 744 0.41 8.98 21.40
N GLN A 745 1.07 8.43 22.43
CA GLN A 745 2.33 7.68 22.35
C GLN A 745 2.28 6.46 21.40
N CYS A 746 1.12 5.81 21.24
CA CYS A 746 0.95 4.62 20.39
C CYS A 746 1.44 4.85 18.95
N SER A 747 1.07 6.00 18.38
CA SER A 747 1.46 6.46 17.05
C SER A 747 2.97 6.62 16.88
N LEU A 748 3.70 6.99 17.94
CA LEU A 748 5.12 7.33 17.86
C LEU A 748 6.01 6.11 17.60
N HIS A 749 5.64 4.97 18.19
CA HIS A 749 6.34 3.69 18.05
C HIS A 749 5.76 2.81 16.92
N GLY A 750 4.98 3.46 16.03
CA GLY A 750 4.31 2.82 14.90
C GLY A 750 3.36 1.70 15.34
N GLY A 751 2.56 1.95 16.38
CA GLY A 751 1.51 1.04 16.84
C GLY A 751 0.15 1.42 16.26
N VAL A 752 -0.67 0.41 15.99
CA VAL A 752 -2.04 0.56 15.49
C VAL A 752 -3.02 0.41 16.66
N CYS A 753 -3.85 1.43 16.87
CA CYS A 753 -4.85 1.45 17.92
C CYS A 753 -6.10 0.65 17.53
N ASP A 754 -6.61 -0.18 18.42
CA ASP A 754 -7.97 -0.75 18.30
C ASP A 754 -8.67 -0.69 19.67
N ASN A 755 -9.71 0.13 19.76
CA ASN A 755 -10.51 0.37 20.97
C ASN A 755 -9.70 0.55 22.28
N GLY A 756 -8.74 1.48 22.27
CA GLY A 756 -7.89 1.78 23.44
C GLY A 756 -6.70 0.85 23.64
N VAL A 757 -6.63 -0.28 22.92
CA VAL A 757 -5.47 -1.18 22.92
C VAL A 757 -4.51 -0.79 21.79
N CYS A 758 -3.25 -0.49 22.12
CA CYS A 758 -2.21 -0.29 21.13
C CYS A 758 -1.55 -1.63 20.77
N GLU A 759 -1.76 -2.09 19.54
CA GLU A 759 -1.06 -3.23 18.96
C GLU A 759 0.18 -2.79 18.19
N PHE A 760 1.18 -3.65 18.12
CA PHE A 760 2.42 -3.41 17.37
C PHE A 760 2.71 -4.65 16.52
N ARG A 761 2.33 -4.67 15.24
CA ARG A 761 2.58 -5.83 14.36
C ARG A 761 3.81 -5.58 13.49
N CYS A 762 4.31 -6.62 12.82
CA CYS A 762 5.32 -6.50 11.78
C CYS A 762 4.67 -6.23 10.43
N SER A 763 3.55 -6.89 10.14
CA SER A 763 2.73 -6.72 8.94
C SER A 763 2.18 -5.30 8.74
N ASP A 764 2.18 -4.46 9.77
CA ASP A 764 1.84 -3.02 9.69
C ASP A 764 2.75 -2.26 8.71
N TYR A 765 4.01 -2.69 8.53
CA TYR A 765 5.01 -2.06 7.64
C TYR A 765 5.30 -2.91 6.40
N ALA A 766 5.40 -2.28 5.23
CA ALA A 766 5.69 -2.96 3.98
C ALA A 766 7.06 -3.67 4.01
N GLY A 767 7.09 -4.97 3.67
CA GLY A 767 8.31 -5.79 3.63
C GLY A 767 8.82 -6.29 4.99
N TYR A 768 8.18 -5.93 6.11
CA TYR A 768 8.57 -6.42 7.43
C TYR A 768 7.91 -7.76 7.77
N THR A 769 8.67 -8.65 8.39
CA THR A 769 8.23 -9.98 8.83
C THR A 769 9.00 -10.45 10.05
N CYS A 770 8.48 -11.48 10.74
CA CYS A 770 9.17 -12.12 11.86
C CYS A 770 10.25 -13.11 11.37
N GLN A 771 11.43 -12.56 11.08
CA GLN A 771 12.62 -13.26 10.61
C GLN A 771 13.34 -13.98 11.75
N ASN A 772 13.99 -15.11 11.49
CA ASN A 772 14.82 -15.79 12.50
C ASN A 772 16.13 -15.02 12.72
N SER A 773 16.65 -14.96 13.96
CA SER A 773 17.92 -14.28 14.25
C SER A 773 19.06 -14.72 13.32
N SER A 774 19.12 -16.01 13.00
CA SER A 774 20.13 -16.60 12.11
C SER A 774 20.13 -16.07 10.67
N THR A 775 19.01 -15.55 10.13
CA THR A 775 18.98 -14.93 8.79
C THR A 775 19.33 -13.45 8.80
N LEU A 776 19.16 -12.77 9.94
CA LEU A 776 19.49 -11.36 10.12
C LEU A 776 20.99 -11.13 10.37
N LEU A 777 21.62 -12.03 11.15
CA LEU A 777 23.00 -11.89 11.63
C LEU A 777 24.06 -11.73 10.54
N THR A 778 23.87 -12.32 9.35
CA THR A 778 24.82 -12.18 8.24
C THR A 778 24.89 -10.76 7.69
N ASN A 779 23.80 -10.01 7.77
CA ASN A 779 23.62 -8.72 7.10
C ASN A 779 23.78 -7.55 8.09
N LEU A 780 23.47 -7.77 9.37
CA LEU A 780 23.65 -6.80 10.45
C LEU A 780 25.13 -6.65 10.86
N SER A 781 25.52 -5.43 11.22
CA SER A 781 26.88 -5.00 11.60
C SER A 781 26.93 -4.28 12.96
N VAL A 782 25.85 -3.56 13.30
CA VAL A 782 25.66 -2.84 14.56
C VAL A 782 25.03 -3.78 15.60
N CYS A 783 23.96 -4.50 15.23
CA CYS A 783 23.19 -5.33 16.15
C CYS A 783 23.57 -6.82 16.18
N ARG A 784 24.54 -7.25 15.36
CA ARG A 784 25.02 -8.64 15.30
C ARG A 784 25.27 -9.24 16.70
N ASN A 785 26.16 -8.63 17.47
CA ASN A 785 26.56 -9.05 18.82
C ASN A 785 25.45 -8.91 19.89
N VAL A 786 24.23 -8.51 19.51
CA VAL A 786 23.04 -8.40 20.39
C VAL A 786 22.08 -9.55 20.09
N LEU A 787 21.88 -9.87 18.81
CA LEU A 787 21.06 -11.00 18.37
C LEU A 787 21.78 -12.36 18.46
N GLU A 788 23.12 -12.39 18.50
CA GLU A 788 23.91 -13.60 18.77
C GLU A 788 23.55 -14.27 20.12
N SER A 789 23.00 -13.51 21.07
CA SER A 789 22.49 -14.02 22.36
C SER A 789 21.10 -14.65 22.29
N ASP A 790 20.35 -14.49 21.19
CA ASP A 790 19.00 -15.05 20.99
C ASP A 790 18.90 -15.74 19.64
N MET A 791 19.82 -16.69 19.37
CA MET A 791 19.91 -17.45 18.12
C MET A 791 18.61 -18.19 17.73
N SER A 792 17.78 -18.52 18.71
CA SER A 792 16.47 -19.17 18.56
C SER A 792 15.30 -18.19 18.40
N GLY A 793 15.54 -16.89 18.57
CA GLY A 793 14.54 -15.85 18.45
C GLY A 793 14.03 -15.64 17.02
N LYS A 794 12.80 -15.13 16.93
CA LYS A 794 12.28 -14.43 15.77
C LYS A 794 12.20 -12.95 16.10
N HIS A 795 12.57 -12.10 15.15
CA HIS A 795 12.56 -10.65 15.31
C HIS A 795 11.87 -9.98 14.13
N CYS A 796 11.20 -8.88 14.44
CA CYS A 796 10.58 -8.01 13.47
C CYS A 796 11.67 -7.29 12.66
N ALA A 797 11.73 -7.56 11.36
CA ALA A 797 12.75 -7.02 10.48
C ALA A 797 12.28 -6.98 9.02
N PRO A 798 12.85 -6.10 8.18
CA PRO A 798 12.73 -6.20 6.73
C PRO A 798 13.20 -7.58 6.24
N SER A 799 12.48 -8.16 5.28
CA SER A 799 12.96 -9.33 4.54
C SER A 799 14.07 -8.98 3.54
N GLU A 800 14.14 -7.71 3.09
CA GLU A 800 15.10 -7.23 2.10
C GLU A 800 16.45 -6.83 2.78
N PRO A 801 17.60 -7.41 2.38
CA PRO A 801 18.90 -7.17 3.04
C PRO A 801 19.37 -5.71 3.07
N SER A 802 19.02 -4.91 2.05
CA SER A 802 19.41 -3.50 1.96
C SER A 802 18.58 -2.62 2.88
N ILE A 803 17.26 -2.83 2.93
CA ILE A 803 16.36 -2.17 3.90
C ILE A 803 16.78 -2.54 5.33
N LEU A 804 17.21 -3.79 5.57
CA LEU A 804 17.79 -4.23 6.84
C LEU A 804 19.13 -3.53 7.18
N GLN A 805 19.98 -3.25 6.20
CA GLN A 805 21.21 -2.46 6.43
C GLN A 805 20.90 -0.98 6.67
N GLN A 806 19.93 -0.41 5.93
CA GLN A 806 19.45 0.96 6.13
C GLN A 806 18.74 1.12 7.49
N LEU A 807 18.09 0.07 8.02
CA LEU A 807 17.57 0.06 9.39
C LEU A 807 18.68 0.30 10.42
N GLU A 808 19.87 -0.27 10.23
CA GLU A 808 20.99 0.01 11.14
C GLU A 808 21.46 1.47 11.04
N GLU A 809 21.61 2.02 9.84
CA GLU A 809 22.13 3.38 9.64
C GLU A 809 21.12 4.50 9.94
N ALA A 810 19.85 4.30 9.59
CA ALA A 810 18.78 5.30 9.70
C ALA A 810 17.97 5.20 11.01
N VAL A 811 17.96 4.04 11.68
CA VAL A 811 17.10 3.81 12.87
C VAL A 811 17.94 3.44 14.10
N VAL A 812 18.71 2.35 14.04
CA VAL A 812 19.53 1.89 15.17
C VAL A 812 20.57 2.94 15.54
N MET A 813 21.32 3.46 14.56
CA MET A 813 22.41 4.41 14.83
C MET A 813 21.91 5.78 15.32
N PRO A 814 20.81 6.36 14.84
CA PRO A 814 20.20 7.55 15.44
C PRO A 814 19.62 7.28 16.84
N ASN A 815 18.97 6.14 17.08
CA ASN A 815 18.53 5.77 18.44
C ASN A 815 19.72 5.59 19.39
N TYR A 816 20.81 4.98 18.94
CA TYR A 816 22.07 4.94 19.67
C TYR A 816 22.68 6.34 19.90
N GLN A 817 22.63 7.25 18.91
CA GLN A 817 23.10 8.64 19.06
C GLN A 817 22.24 9.44 20.06
N ARG A 818 20.93 9.19 20.13
CA ARG A 818 20.00 9.76 21.12
C ARG A 818 20.31 9.27 22.54
N LEU A 819 20.60 7.97 22.70
CA LEU A 819 20.97 7.35 23.99
C LEU A 819 22.43 7.65 24.40
N PHE A 820 23.32 7.96 23.45
CA PHE A 820 24.73 8.26 23.70
C PHE A 820 25.21 9.52 22.94
N PRO A 821 24.73 10.73 23.30
CA PRO A 821 25.02 11.96 22.57
C PRO A 821 26.51 12.34 22.66
N GLY A 822 27.20 12.23 21.52
CA GLY A 822 28.63 12.48 21.39
C GLY A 822 29.00 13.96 21.49
N GLY A 823 29.61 14.36 22.61
CA GLY A 823 30.14 15.71 22.79
C GLY A 823 30.66 15.96 24.20
N ALA A 824 29.79 16.44 25.10
CA ALA A 824 30.18 17.00 26.39
C ALA A 824 30.62 15.98 27.45
N ARG A 825 30.11 14.74 27.45
CA ARG A 825 30.38 13.76 28.53
C ARG A 825 31.78 13.09 28.49
N LYS A 826 32.58 13.28 27.43
CA LYS A 826 33.92 12.68 27.30
C LYS A 826 34.94 13.15 28.36
N LEU A 827 34.70 14.26 29.06
CA LEU A 827 35.65 14.84 30.02
C LEU A 827 35.58 14.26 31.46
N PHE A 828 34.57 13.45 31.81
CA PHE A 828 34.34 13.05 33.21
C PHE A 828 34.11 11.54 33.46
N SER A 829 34.23 10.67 32.45
CA SER A 829 33.95 9.22 32.60
C SER A 829 35.08 8.32 32.08
N ILE A 830 36.26 8.42 32.70
CA ILE A 830 37.48 7.70 32.25
C ILE A 830 37.37 6.18 32.44
N PHE A 831 36.57 5.68 33.38
CA PHE A 831 36.41 4.24 33.65
C PHE A 831 35.02 3.64 33.29
N GLY A 832 33.99 4.46 33.08
CA GLY A 832 32.61 3.97 32.82
C GLY A 832 32.14 4.03 31.35
N SER A 833 32.89 4.71 30.48
CA SER A 833 32.42 5.05 29.12
C SER A 833 32.14 3.84 28.22
N GLY A 834 32.96 2.79 28.29
CA GLY A 834 32.77 1.57 27.51
C GLY A 834 31.53 0.76 27.91
N TYR A 835 31.17 0.77 29.19
CA TYR A 835 30.00 0.04 29.69
C TYR A 835 28.69 0.72 29.27
N CYS A 836 28.60 2.05 29.47
CA CYS A 836 27.49 2.84 28.96
C CYS A 836 27.35 2.76 27.44
N HIS A 837 28.47 2.81 26.68
CA HIS A 837 28.45 2.62 25.23
C HIS A 837 27.82 1.27 24.82
N ALA A 838 28.21 0.16 25.47
CA ALA A 838 27.65 -1.15 25.20
C ALA A 838 26.17 -1.27 25.59
N ALA A 839 25.77 -0.69 26.71
CA ALA A 839 24.37 -0.69 27.17
C ALA A 839 23.47 0.14 26.24
N ALA A 840 23.90 1.34 25.84
CA ALA A 840 23.20 2.18 24.88
C ALA A 840 23.06 1.51 23.50
N LYS A 841 24.10 0.80 23.03
CA LYS A 841 24.05 0.04 21.76
C LYS A 841 23.06 -1.13 21.84
N ARG A 842 23.08 -1.88 22.95
CA ARG A 842 22.11 -2.97 23.21
C ARG A 842 20.68 -2.46 23.22
N LEU A 843 20.39 -1.40 23.98
CA LEU A 843 19.05 -0.83 24.07
C LEU A 843 18.56 -0.26 22.72
N ALA A 844 19.43 0.43 21.95
CA ALA A 844 19.09 0.89 20.61
C ALA A 844 18.70 -0.26 19.66
N CYS A 845 19.40 -1.39 19.74
CA CYS A 845 19.06 -2.60 18.98
C CYS A 845 17.72 -3.20 19.42
N TRP A 846 17.48 -3.38 20.72
CA TRP A 846 16.21 -3.95 21.21
C TRP A 846 14.99 -3.06 20.92
N ILE A 847 15.15 -1.73 20.94
CA ILE A 847 14.10 -0.79 20.54
C ILE A 847 13.78 -0.88 19.04
N SER A 848 14.78 -1.19 18.19
CA SER A 848 14.65 -1.12 16.73
C SER A 848 14.41 -2.50 16.06
N ILE A 849 14.75 -3.60 16.74
CA ILE A 849 14.65 -4.99 16.25
C ILE A 849 13.96 -5.82 17.35
N GLN A 850 12.66 -5.59 17.52
CA GLN A 850 11.85 -6.23 18.55
C GLN A 850 11.64 -7.73 18.26
N LYS A 851 11.63 -8.56 19.31
CA LYS A 851 11.31 -10.00 19.23
C LYS A 851 9.83 -10.17 18.88
N CYS A 852 9.49 -11.21 18.14
CA CYS A 852 8.11 -11.56 17.84
C CYS A 852 7.53 -12.55 18.85
N ASP A 853 6.21 -12.55 18.95
CA ASP A 853 5.43 -13.52 19.71
C ASP A 853 5.32 -14.90 19.02
N ASN A 854 4.53 -15.79 19.62
CA ASN A 854 4.31 -17.14 19.11
C ASN A 854 3.40 -17.17 17.87
N ASP A 855 2.49 -16.22 17.73
CA ASP A 855 1.62 -16.08 16.54
C ASP A 855 2.45 -15.64 15.32
N GLY A 856 3.57 -14.96 15.54
CA GLY A 856 4.60 -14.71 14.54
C GLY A 856 4.40 -13.42 13.75
N ASP A 857 3.72 -12.44 14.35
CA ASP A 857 3.53 -11.10 13.78
C ASP A 857 3.50 -9.98 14.84
N ASN A 858 3.14 -10.24 16.10
CA ASN A 858 3.12 -9.19 17.13
C ASN A 858 4.53 -8.96 17.69
N ARG A 859 4.94 -7.68 17.78
CA ARG A 859 6.19 -7.22 18.41
C ARG A 859 6.06 -7.24 19.93
N LEU A 860 6.96 -7.97 20.59
CA LEU A 860 7.10 -7.96 22.04
C LEU A 860 7.80 -6.66 22.49
N ARG A 861 7.21 -5.96 23.46
CA ARG A 861 7.77 -4.74 24.06
C ARG A 861 9.16 -5.00 24.67
N VAL A 862 10.00 -3.98 24.78
CA VAL A 862 11.36 -4.12 25.34
C VAL A 862 11.29 -4.41 26.84
N CYS A 863 12.08 -5.34 27.35
CA CYS A 863 12.04 -5.71 28.77
C CYS A 863 12.36 -4.52 29.69
N HIS A 864 11.62 -4.37 30.79
CA HIS A 864 11.85 -3.32 31.78
C HIS A 864 13.30 -3.33 32.29
N ALA A 865 13.85 -4.50 32.63
CA ALA A 865 15.24 -4.63 33.06
C ALA A 865 16.28 -4.18 32.01
N ALA A 866 15.97 -4.22 30.71
CA ALA A 866 16.86 -3.71 29.66
C ALA A 866 16.91 -2.17 29.66
N CYS A 867 15.79 -1.49 29.89
CA CYS A 867 15.74 -0.05 30.11
C CYS A 867 16.46 0.35 31.41
N HIS A 868 16.18 -0.36 32.51
CA HIS A 868 16.79 -0.11 33.80
C HIS A 868 18.32 -0.33 33.77
N ALA A 869 18.80 -1.38 33.10
CA ALA A 869 20.24 -1.64 32.93
C ALA A 869 20.95 -0.51 32.15
N TYR A 870 20.31 0.08 31.13
CA TYR A 870 20.85 1.27 30.45
C TYR A 870 20.90 2.48 31.39
N ASN A 871 19.82 2.77 32.12
CA ASN A 871 19.79 3.89 33.07
C ASN A 871 20.91 3.78 34.12
N LEU A 872 21.10 2.59 34.69
CA LEU A 872 22.16 2.27 35.64
C LEU A 872 23.56 2.38 35.00
N ALA A 873 23.76 1.86 33.79
CA ALA A 873 25.03 1.90 33.08
C ALA A 873 25.47 3.32 32.68
N CYS A 874 24.53 4.20 32.35
CA CYS A 874 24.79 5.50 31.74
C CYS A 874 24.55 6.71 32.67
N GLY A 875 24.03 6.51 33.88
CA GLY A 875 23.54 7.62 34.71
C GLY A 875 22.49 8.42 33.95
N ALA A 876 21.50 7.71 33.42
CA ALA A 876 20.40 8.25 32.63
C ALA A 876 19.07 8.10 33.39
N SER A 877 18.04 8.78 32.87
CA SER A 877 16.70 8.82 33.43
C SER A 877 15.68 8.70 32.30
N LEU A 878 15.81 7.65 31.49
CA LEU A 878 14.80 7.22 30.54
C LEU A 878 13.61 6.66 31.32
N ASP A 879 12.38 6.96 30.89
CA ASP A 879 11.19 6.45 31.56
C ASP A 879 10.95 4.98 31.18
N CYS A 880 11.23 4.08 32.11
CA CYS A 880 11.00 2.63 31.93
C CYS A 880 9.56 2.21 32.29
N SER A 881 8.70 3.15 32.68
CA SER A 881 7.27 2.91 32.95
C SER A 881 6.38 3.18 31.73
N ASP A 882 6.94 3.71 30.64
CA ASP A 882 6.28 3.84 29.34
C ASP A 882 5.91 2.45 28.79
N GLN A 883 4.65 2.08 28.98
CA GLN A 883 4.13 0.78 28.53
C GLN A 883 3.88 0.72 27.02
N THR A 884 4.06 1.78 26.25
CA THR A 884 4.02 1.66 24.77
C THR A 884 5.29 1.02 24.24
N LEU A 885 6.44 1.32 24.86
CA LEU A 885 7.74 0.79 24.45
C LEU A 885 8.25 -0.37 25.33
N PHE A 886 7.94 -0.36 26.63
CA PHE A 886 8.49 -1.30 27.62
C PHE A 886 7.45 -2.27 28.22
N SER A 887 7.94 -3.40 28.75
CA SER A 887 7.13 -4.33 29.57
C SER A 887 6.83 -3.74 30.95
N SER A 888 5.83 -4.29 31.64
CA SER A 888 5.74 -4.19 33.09
C SER A 888 6.86 -5.02 33.76
N GLU A 889 7.10 -4.77 35.06
CA GLU A 889 8.00 -5.59 35.89
C GLU A 889 7.53 -7.04 36.03
N GLU A 890 6.22 -7.30 35.91
CA GLU A 890 5.63 -8.65 35.93
C GLU A 890 5.68 -9.34 34.55
N GLY A 891 6.09 -8.63 33.49
CA GLY A 891 6.02 -9.09 32.09
C GLY A 891 7.33 -9.63 31.51
N GLU A 892 8.36 -9.89 32.33
CA GLU A 892 9.71 -10.17 31.81
C GLU A 892 9.87 -11.52 31.07
N ASP A 893 8.92 -12.45 31.24
CA ASP A 893 8.90 -13.73 30.49
C ASP A 893 8.43 -13.58 29.03
N GLN A 894 7.88 -12.42 28.62
CA GLN A 894 7.30 -12.18 27.30
C GLN A 894 7.71 -10.82 26.68
N CYS A 895 9.01 -10.50 26.72
CA CYS A 895 9.54 -9.23 26.23
C CYS A 895 10.81 -9.38 25.37
N THR A 896 11.23 -8.28 24.75
CA THR A 896 12.45 -8.19 23.93
C THR A 896 13.67 -7.84 24.77
N GLY A 897 14.68 -8.71 24.72
CA GLY A 897 16.00 -8.49 25.30
C GLY A 897 16.15 -9.00 26.73
N SER A 898 17.17 -8.52 27.45
CA SER A 898 17.39 -8.84 28.86
C SER A 898 18.26 -7.79 29.56
N GLY A 899 18.13 -7.69 30.88
CA GLY A 899 18.92 -6.77 31.72
C GLY A 899 20.32 -7.26 32.09
N GLU A 900 21.00 -8.05 31.24
CA GLU A 900 22.30 -8.67 31.57
C GLU A 900 23.42 -7.66 31.90
N LEU A 901 23.54 -7.36 33.19
CA LEU A 901 24.72 -6.79 33.81
C LEU A 901 25.81 -7.86 33.93
N LYS A 902 26.93 -7.68 33.22
CA LYS A 902 28.17 -8.37 33.58
C LYS A 902 28.63 -7.83 34.94
N SER A 903 28.56 -8.67 35.97
CA SER A 903 29.21 -8.40 37.26
C SER A 903 30.71 -8.20 37.03
N SER A 904 31.24 -7.05 37.47
CA SER A 904 32.66 -6.69 37.44
C SER A 904 33.48 -7.42 38.50
#